data_AF-A0A962Z2M2-F1
#
_entry.id   AF-A0A962Z2M2-F1
#
_cell.length_a   1.000
_cell.length_b   1.000
_cell.length_c   1.000
_cell.angle_alpha   90.00
_cell.angle_beta   90.00
_cell.angle_gamma   90.00
#
_symmetry.space_group_name_H-M   'P 1'
#
loop_
_entity.id
_entity.type
_entity.pdbx_description
1 polymer ?
#
loop_
_entity_poly.entity_id
_entity_poly.type
_entity_poly.pdbx_seq_one_letter_code
_entity_poly.pdbx_strand_id
1 'polypeptide(L)'
;ARLFSRTRNLCEDVYEIACFDELEFDICADVEVARGRDPGEILAEIYHRCAEHVTSRVRFSPFEEARREDRPLEELFTGPLSQRGFYAGKDTASVAASYSVADLFSLLSGIDGVAYLRDLYFRIDGKIRRDSISAGAPDRVLRLRLPGAPEQVQIRLTSLGRMLHPPFEPFKHRLDALVLKSSGADYAVQDLRKLYTAPRGEHLDLQQYTSIQAHLPSVYRVGAVGLTESVAPEVRARSRQLKGYLLLFDQMIADTAADLAHLSSLYSLDDGDKSTYASQLLDRSQVSGLDGIYPAQAAEVVASAVARYDNFYERKGRLLDYLLALYGESFHQSSLRAFNSYALPGEREPALVEYKARFLRAIAQLTRDRGAACDYLDPDQATASGLQQRVSCLLGFTDDRSRSLTERFSEHGLRPLPDDLIVGSHADEAEPGRCGSADFVPPDKAWEDEVPVLAEEDSAEPGVGVQALPQLMGQVGRLLPKRAGKVAETVLHRGISLANYRLGHVKGSSDWQAFLLPDGDAPWWRLGAFADRRAAIEAVNRLRRLIVLLNTGSEGMHVVEHLLLRPRSQGVKSGAADIVEHDFFSLRLTVLFPAWTARFQDPRFRQLARETVRLNCPAHLVPEVNWLQFDDMQVFEQLQAEWVQTYRDAAAHPAELDAAAERLVSFLTARRGEACWALTPAFDDGQAPGA
;
A
#
# COMPACT_ATOMS: atom_id res chain seq x y z
N ALA A 1 -11.41 -20.98 -7.47
CA ALA A 1 -11.04 -20.78 -6.06
C ALA A 1 -9.77 -19.92 -5.90
N ARG A 2 -8.55 -20.45 -6.09
CA ARG A 2 -7.30 -19.68 -5.85
C ARG A 2 -7.19 -18.36 -6.63
N LEU A 3 -7.56 -18.35 -7.92
CA LEU A 3 -7.53 -17.13 -8.73
C LEU A 3 -8.47 -16.04 -8.17
N PHE A 4 -9.68 -16.43 -7.78
CA PHE A 4 -10.65 -15.52 -7.16
C PHE A 4 -10.13 -15.00 -5.82
N SER A 5 -9.61 -15.87 -4.95
CA SER A 5 -9.06 -15.49 -3.64
C SER A 5 -8.03 -14.36 -3.73
N ARG A 6 -7.14 -14.43 -4.72
CA ARG A 6 -6.10 -13.40 -4.98
C ARG A 6 -6.61 -12.05 -5.46
N THR A 7 -7.84 -11.98 -5.96
CA THR A 7 -8.41 -10.80 -6.63
C THR A 7 -9.76 -10.37 -6.06
N ARG A 8 -10.13 -10.95 -4.92
CA ARG A 8 -11.43 -10.78 -4.29
C ARG A 8 -11.55 -9.39 -3.66
N ASN A 9 -12.72 -8.78 -3.76
CA ASN A 9 -13.02 -7.56 -3.02
C ASN A 9 -13.41 -7.88 -1.57
N LEU A 10 -13.27 -6.89 -0.69
CA LEU A 10 -13.70 -6.98 0.71
C LEU A 10 -15.19 -7.30 0.80
N CYS A 11 -15.53 -8.28 1.62
CA CYS A 11 -16.88 -8.76 1.86
C CYS A 11 -17.65 -9.19 0.60
N GLU A 12 -16.93 -9.68 -0.41
CA GLU A 12 -17.52 -10.37 -1.57
C GLU A 12 -17.06 -11.83 -1.59
N ASP A 13 -17.96 -12.74 -1.97
CA ASP A 13 -17.67 -14.17 -2.15
C ASP A 13 -18.46 -14.72 -3.35
N VAL A 14 -18.01 -15.84 -3.90
CA VAL A 14 -18.70 -16.49 -5.01
C VAL A 14 -19.92 -17.25 -4.49
N TYR A 15 -21.10 -16.88 -4.97
CA TYR A 15 -22.33 -17.63 -4.67
C TYR A 15 -22.35 -18.99 -5.38
N GLU A 16 -22.11 -18.98 -6.70
CA GLU A 16 -22.17 -20.18 -7.54
C GLU A 16 -21.16 -20.08 -8.69
N ILE A 17 -20.56 -21.22 -9.04
CA ILE A 17 -19.77 -21.38 -10.26
C ILE A 17 -20.55 -22.32 -11.16
N ALA A 18 -21.17 -21.76 -12.20
CA ALA A 18 -21.87 -22.54 -13.21
C ALA A 18 -20.90 -22.93 -14.34
N CYS A 19 -20.80 -24.23 -14.59
CA CYS A 19 -20.15 -24.77 -15.79
C CYS A 19 -21.23 -25.08 -16.81
N PHE A 20 -21.10 -24.54 -18.03
CA PHE A 20 -22.09 -24.73 -19.10
C PHE A 20 -21.72 -25.95 -19.95
N ASP A 21 -22.72 -26.73 -20.33
CA ASP A 21 -22.56 -27.86 -21.25
C ASP A 21 -22.45 -27.38 -22.70
N GLU A 22 -21.59 -28.02 -23.48
CA GLU A 22 -21.44 -27.72 -24.91
C GLU A 22 -22.45 -28.51 -25.75
N LEU A 23 -23.26 -27.79 -26.52
CA LEU A 23 -24.16 -28.37 -27.52
C LEU A 23 -23.55 -28.20 -28.91
N GLU A 24 -23.05 -29.31 -29.47
CA GLU A 24 -22.43 -29.31 -30.78
C GLU A 24 -23.45 -29.21 -31.92
N PHE A 25 -23.11 -28.45 -32.95
CA PHE A 25 -23.86 -28.41 -34.20
C PHE A 25 -22.93 -28.38 -35.42
N ASP A 26 -23.44 -28.81 -36.57
CA ASP A 26 -22.75 -28.76 -37.86
C ASP A 26 -23.34 -27.64 -38.73
N ILE A 27 -22.49 -27.00 -39.54
CA ILE A 27 -22.93 -26.09 -40.61
C ILE A 27 -22.90 -26.85 -41.92
N CYS A 28 -24.04 -26.86 -42.62
CA CYS A 28 -24.18 -27.48 -43.93
C CYS A 28 -24.39 -26.38 -44.97
N ALA A 29 -23.58 -26.36 -46.02
CA ALA A 29 -23.69 -25.36 -47.07
C ALA A 29 -23.34 -25.94 -48.45
N ASP A 30 -23.93 -25.37 -49.50
CA ASP A 30 -23.50 -25.56 -50.88
C ASP A 30 -23.02 -24.22 -51.43
N VAL A 31 -21.71 -24.12 -51.69
CA VAL A 31 -20.99 -22.89 -51.95
C VAL A 31 -20.40 -22.94 -53.36
N GLU A 32 -20.79 -21.99 -54.21
CA GLU A 32 -20.13 -21.77 -55.48
C GLU A 32 -18.87 -20.92 -55.26
N VAL A 33 -17.71 -21.39 -55.73
CA VAL A 33 -16.43 -20.70 -55.58
C VAL A 33 -15.92 -20.14 -56.91
N ALA A 34 -15.34 -18.93 -56.83
CA ALA A 34 -14.71 -18.25 -57.96
C ALA A 34 -13.37 -18.91 -58.33
N ARG A 35 -12.93 -18.71 -59.57
CA ARG A 35 -11.63 -19.20 -60.05
C ARG A 35 -10.51 -18.29 -59.56
N GLY A 36 -9.42 -18.88 -59.05
CA GLY A 36 -8.19 -18.14 -58.71
C GLY A 36 -7.66 -18.39 -57.30
N ARG A 37 -8.48 -18.99 -56.42
CA ARG A 37 -8.08 -19.34 -55.05
C ARG A 37 -8.25 -20.83 -54.79
N ASP A 38 -7.39 -21.39 -53.94
CA ASP A 38 -7.43 -22.81 -53.59
C ASP A 38 -8.74 -23.16 -52.84
N PRO A 39 -9.50 -24.18 -53.28
CA PRO A 39 -10.76 -24.55 -52.63
C PRO A 39 -10.59 -25.04 -51.19
N GLY A 40 -9.46 -25.67 -50.86
CA GLY A 40 -9.15 -26.11 -49.49
C GLY A 40 -8.91 -24.92 -48.56
N GLU A 41 -8.27 -23.85 -49.04
CA GLU A 41 -8.13 -22.60 -48.30
C GLU A 41 -9.47 -21.91 -48.05
N ILE A 42 -10.35 -21.85 -49.05
CA ILE A 42 -11.70 -21.27 -48.91
C ILE A 42 -12.48 -22.07 -47.86
N LEU A 43 -12.44 -23.41 -47.93
CA LEU A 43 -13.11 -24.27 -46.95
C LEU A 43 -12.61 -24.03 -45.52
N ALA A 44 -11.29 -23.91 -45.35
CA ALA A 44 -10.68 -23.62 -44.05
C ALA A 44 -11.11 -22.24 -43.52
N GLU A 45 -11.16 -21.23 -44.37
CA GLU A 45 -11.64 -19.89 -43.99
C GLU A 45 -13.12 -19.88 -43.60
N ILE A 46 -13.97 -20.61 -44.34
CA ILE A 46 -15.40 -20.76 -44.01
C ILE A 46 -15.57 -21.31 -42.59
N TYR A 47 -14.96 -22.46 -42.28
CA TYR A 47 -15.06 -23.06 -40.95
C TYR A 47 -14.48 -22.14 -39.86
N HIS A 48 -13.36 -21.48 -40.13
CA HIS A 48 -12.73 -20.57 -39.18
C HIS A 48 -13.61 -19.36 -38.87
N ARG A 49 -14.15 -18.66 -39.88
CA ARG A 49 -15.03 -17.50 -39.66
C ARG A 49 -16.34 -17.88 -38.97
N CYS A 50 -16.93 -19.02 -39.32
CA CYS A 50 -18.10 -19.54 -38.62
C CYS A 50 -17.77 -19.84 -37.15
N ALA A 51 -16.62 -20.47 -36.86
CA ALA A 51 -16.20 -20.74 -35.50
C ALA A 51 -15.97 -19.44 -34.70
N GLU A 52 -15.34 -18.43 -35.30
CA GLU A 52 -15.15 -17.12 -34.65
C GLU A 52 -16.47 -16.37 -34.42
N HIS A 53 -17.43 -16.48 -35.32
CA HIS A 53 -18.74 -15.84 -35.16
C HIS A 53 -19.57 -16.49 -34.05
N VAL A 54 -19.48 -17.81 -33.90
CA VAL A 54 -20.21 -18.59 -32.90
C VAL A 54 -19.55 -18.54 -31.53
N THR A 55 -18.23 -18.35 -31.48
CA THR A 55 -17.52 -18.21 -30.20
C THR A 55 -17.40 -16.73 -29.84
N SER A 56 -18.18 -16.28 -28.84
CA SER A 56 -17.97 -14.98 -28.20
C SER A 56 -16.67 -15.04 -27.39
N ARG A 57 -15.55 -14.81 -28.05
CA ARG A 57 -14.22 -14.76 -27.43
C ARG A 57 -13.92 -13.32 -27.02
N VAL A 58 -13.37 -13.18 -25.82
CA VAL A 58 -12.75 -11.93 -25.37
C VAL A 58 -11.48 -11.73 -26.20
N ARG A 59 -11.48 -10.75 -27.11
CA ARG A 59 -10.31 -10.44 -27.94
C ARG A 59 -9.44 -9.42 -27.21
N PHE A 60 -8.14 -9.68 -27.16
CA PHE A 60 -7.16 -8.73 -26.67
C PHE A 60 -6.39 -8.14 -27.83
N SER A 61 -6.41 -6.82 -27.96
CA SER A 61 -5.57 -6.13 -28.93
C SER A 61 -4.18 -5.92 -28.34
N PRO A 62 -3.09 -6.13 -29.12
CA PRO A 62 -1.77 -5.67 -28.75
C PRO A 62 -1.77 -4.20 -28.37
N PHE A 63 -1.14 -3.87 -27.25
CA PHE A 63 -1.10 -2.49 -26.79
C PHE A 63 -0.37 -1.57 -27.78
N GLU A 64 0.62 -2.09 -28.52
CA GLU A 64 1.29 -1.33 -29.60
C GLU A 64 0.33 -1.00 -30.74
N GLU A 65 -0.60 -1.90 -31.07
CA GLU A 65 -1.60 -1.68 -32.12
C GLU A 65 -2.63 -0.66 -31.67
N ALA A 66 -3.14 -0.81 -30.45
CA ALA A 66 -4.05 0.17 -29.85
C ALA A 66 -3.39 1.57 -29.69
N ARG A 67 -2.07 1.63 -29.53
CA ARG A 67 -1.30 2.88 -29.51
C ARG A 67 -1.15 3.51 -30.90
N ARG A 68 -1.05 2.70 -31.97
CA ARG A 68 -1.07 3.21 -33.37
C ARG A 68 -2.40 3.84 -33.74
N GLU A 69 -3.48 3.45 -33.07
CA GLU A 69 -4.80 4.07 -33.20
C GLU A 69 -4.93 5.41 -32.44
N ASP A 70 -3.81 5.99 -31.97
CA ASP A 70 -3.75 7.24 -31.19
C ASP A 70 -4.65 7.25 -29.94
N ARG A 71 -4.95 6.08 -29.38
CA ARG A 71 -5.72 5.99 -28.15
C ARG A 71 -4.94 6.58 -26.97
N PRO A 72 -5.61 7.34 -26.09
CA PRO A 72 -4.97 7.89 -24.90
C PRO A 72 -4.66 6.76 -23.90
N LEU A 73 -3.60 6.94 -23.12
CA LEU A 73 -3.16 5.93 -22.15
C LEU A 73 -4.23 5.65 -21.09
N GLU A 74 -5.05 6.65 -20.74
CA GLU A 74 -6.17 6.51 -19.81
C GLU A 74 -7.19 5.47 -20.27
N GLU A 75 -7.50 5.43 -21.58
CA GLU A 75 -8.39 4.44 -22.16
C GLU A 75 -7.71 3.06 -22.17
N LEU A 76 -6.44 2.99 -22.56
CA LEU A 76 -5.68 1.74 -22.64
C LEU A 76 -5.49 1.04 -21.28
N PHE A 77 -5.38 1.82 -20.20
CA PHE A 77 -5.23 1.33 -18.84
C PHE A 77 -6.52 1.40 -18.02
N THR A 78 -7.67 1.59 -18.68
CA THR A 78 -8.98 1.46 -18.03
C THR A 78 -9.26 -0.01 -17.74
N GLY A 79 -9.66 -0.31 -16.51
CA GLY A 79 -10.02 -1.67 -16.06
C GLY A 79 -8.86 -2.44 -15.44
N PRO A 80 -8.97 -3.78 -15.35
CA PRO A 80 -7.94 -4.60 -14.73
C PRO A 80 -6.67 -4.65 -15.58
N LEU A 81 -5.51 -4.59 -14.92
CA LEU A 81 -4.22 -4.69 -15.61
C LEU A 81 -4.05 -6.08 -16.23
N SER A 82 -3.89 -6.14 -17.55
CA SER A 82 -3.69 -7.38 -18.31
C SER A 82 -2.28 -7.44 -18.90
N GLN A 83 -1.65 -8.61 -18.79
CA GLN A 83 -0.40 -8.92 -19.50
C GLN A 83 -0.63 -9.42 -20.92
N ARG A 84 -1.88 -9.60 -21.35
CA ARG A 84 -2.24 -10.19 -22.66
C ARG A 84 -2.65 -9.17 -23.71
N GLY A 85 -2.75 -7.90 -23.34
CA GLY A 85 -3.16 -6.82 -24.24
C GLY A 85 -4.27 -5.97 -23.66
N PHE A 86 -4.71 -5.01 -24.47
CA PHE A 86 -5.82 -4.13 -24.17
C PHE A 86 -7.15 -4.81 -24.53
N TYR A 87 -8.13 -4.71 -23.63
CA TYR A 87 -9.50 -5.15 -23.89
C TYR A 87 -10.41 -3.94 -24.05
N ALA A 88 -10.95 -3.73 -25.25
CA ALA A 88 -11.75 -2.56 -25.58
C ALA A 88 -13.22 -2.62 -25.09
N GLY A 89 -13.64 -3.66 -24.36
CA GLY A 89 -14.99 -3.78 -23.81
C GLY A 89 -16.12 -4.03 -24.82
N LYS A 90 -15.86 -3.86 -26.12
CA LYS A 90 -16.88 -3.99 -27.19
C LYS A 90 -17.34 -5.42 -27.44
N ASP A 91 -16.54 -6.41 -27.04
CA ASP A 91 -16.84 -7.84 -27.21
C ASP A 91 -17.59 -8.44 -26.01
N THR A 92 -18.17 -7.62 -25.13
CA THR A 92 -19.16 -8.08 -24.14
C THR A 92 -20.50 -8.40 -24.80
N ALA A 93 -20.48 -9.07 -25.95
CA ALA A 93 -21.65 -9.75 -26.44
C ALA A 93 -21.91 -10.89 -25.45
N SER A 94 -22.99 -10.77 -24.66
CA SER A 94 -23.57 -11.95 -24.00
C SER A 94 -23.57 -13.06 -25.03
N VAL A 95 -23.02 -14.24 -24.72
CA VAL A 95 -23.04 -15.40 -25.62
C VAL A 95 -24.40 -15.43 -26.30
N ALA A 96 -24.43 -15.21 -27.62
CA ALA A 96 -25.69 -14.94 -28.29
C ALA A 96 -26.60 -16.15 -28.06
N ALA A 97 -27.76 -15.92 -27.45
CA ALA A 97 -28.70 -16.98 -27.10
C ALA A 97 -29.17 -17.75 -28.35
N SER A 98 -29.06 -17.12 -29.52
CA SER A 98 -29.37 -17.69 -30.82
C SER A 98 -28.46 -17.15 -31.93
N TYR A 99 -28.19 -17.99 -32.93
CA TYR A 99 -27.51 -17.63 -34.18
C TYR A 99 -28.46 -17.82 -35.36
N SER A 100 -28.52 -16.83 -36.26
CA SER A 100 -29.37 -16.90 -37.46
C SER A 100 -28.57 -17.39 -38.68
N VAL A 101 -29.27 -18.03 -39.61
CA VAL A 101 -28.71 -18.42 -40.92
C VAL A 101 -28.43 -17.17 -41.77
N ALA A 102 -29.20 -16.09 -41.60
CA ALA A 102 -29.00 -14.84 -42.33
C ALA A 102 -27.68 -14.15 -41.99
N ASP A 103 -27.28 -14.17 -40.72
CA ASP A 103 -26.00 -13.62 -40.26
C ASP A 103 -24.83 -14.41 -40.84
N LEU A 104 -24.91 -15.75 -40.78
CA LEU A 104 -23.91 -16.62 -41.41
C LEU A 104 -23.88 -16.45 -42.93
N PHE A 105 -25.03 -16.29 -43.59
CA PHE A 105 -25.07 -16.07 -45.02
C PHE A 105 -24.30 -14.81 -45.42
N SER A 106 -24.52 -13.72 -44.67
CA SER A 106 -23.82 -12.44 -44.85
C SER A 106 -22.33 -12.58 -44.58
N LEU A 107 -21.95 -13.27 -43.51
CA LEU A 107 -20.56 -13.58 -43.15
C LEU A 107 -19.84 -14.36 -44.26
N LEU A 108 -20.48 -15.41 -44.78
CA LEU A 108 -19.89 -16.30 -45.78
C LEU A 108 -19.80 -15.67 -47.17
N SER A 109 -20.78 -14.85 -47.53
CA SER A 109 -20.77 -14.12 -48.81
C SER A 109 -19.69 -13.03 -48.86
N GLY A 110 -19.18 -12.59 -47.70
CA GLY A 110 -18.05 -11.67 -47.61
C GLY A 110 -16.65 -12.31 -47.77
N ILE A 111 -16.56 -13.63 -47.93
CA ILE A 111 -15.29 -14.33 -48.10
C ILE A 111 -14.79 -14.22 -49.54
N ASP A 112 -13.58 -13.71 -49.73
CA ASP A 112 -12.95 -13.65 -51.05
C ASP A 112 -12.79 -15.05 -51.66
N GLY A 113 -13.33 -15.23 -52.87
CA GLY A 113 -13.42 -16.53 -53.55
C GLY A 113 -14.77 -17.24 -53.41
N VAL A 114 -15.71 -16.75 -52.59
CA VAL A 114 -17.11 -17.21 -52.59
C VAL A 114 -17.89 -16.41 -53.62
N ALA A 115 -18.45 -17.09 -54.64
CA ALA A 115 -19.24 -16.44 -55.68
C ALA A 115 -20.70 -16.25 -55.26
N TYR A 116 -21.34 -17.32 -54.78
CA TYR A 116 -22.67 -17.28 -54.17
C TYR A 116 -22.97 -18.56 -53.39
N LEU A 117 -23.92 -18.50 -52.46
CA LEU A 117 -24.40 -19.62 -51.65
C LEU A 117 -25.71 -20.16 -52.21
N ARG A 118 -25.78 -21.48 -52.48
CA ARG A 118 -26.99 -22.15 -53.00
C ARG A 118 -27.94 -22.59 -51.90
N ASP A 119 -27.38 -23.15 -50.82
CA ASP A 119 -28.11 -23.62 -49.65
C ASP A 119 -27.24 -23.46 -48.41
N LEU A 120 -27.85 -23.13 -47.27
CA LEU A 120 -27.18 -22.94 -45.99
C LEU A 120 -28.17 -23.28 -44.86
N TYR A 121 -27.79 -24.19 -43.99
CA TYR A 121 -28.59 -24.55 -42.82
C TYR A 121 -27.72 -25.14 -41.71
N PHE A 122 -28.24 -25.12 -40.50
CA PHE A 122 -27.64 -25.79 -39.35
C PHE A 122 -28.17 -27.22 -39.20
N ARG A 123 -27.33 -28.09 -38.67
CA ARG A 123 -27.73 -29.42 -38.19
C ARG A 123 -27.37 -29.55 -36.72
N ILE A 124 -28.39 -29.73 -35.88
CA ILE A 124 -28.22 -29.89 -34.43
C ILE A 124 -29.05 -31.10 -33.97
N ASP A 125 -28.43 -32.03 -33.25
CA ASP A 125 -29.04 -33.32 -32.87
C ASP A 125 -29.71 -34.07 -34.05
N GLY A 126 -29.08 -34.03 -35.22
CA GLY A 126 -29.60 -34.64 -36.45
C GLY A 126 -30.80 -33.92 -37.10
N LYS A 127 -31.30 -32.83 -36.51
CA LYS A 127 -32.39 -32.02 -37.05
C LYS A 127 -31.87 -30.86 -37.88
N ILE A 128 -32.52 -30.61 -39.02
CA ILE A 128 -32.21 -29.49 -39.91
C ILE A 128 -32.92 -28.22 -39.40
N ARG A 129 -32.17 -27.13 -39.27
CA ARG A 129 -32.67 -25.80 -38.91
C ARG A 129 -32.25 -24.79 -39.99
N ARG A 130 -33.24 -24.18 -40.65
CA ARG A 130 -33.01 -23.27 -41.79
C ARG A 130 -33.09 -21.78 -41.44
N ASP A 131 -33.48 -21.46 -40.22
CA ASP A 131 -33.72 -20.07 -39.80
C ASP A 131 -32.73 -19.66 -38.71
N SER A 132 -32.82 -20.29 -37.54
CA SER A 132 -31.89 -20.06 -36.44
C SER A 132 -31.69 -21.31 -35.57
N ILE A 133 -30.63 -21.27 -34.76
CA ILE A 133 -30.36 -22.21 -33.67
C ILE A 133 -30.24 -21.44 -32.36
N SER A 134 -30.61 -22.09 -31.25
CA SER A 134 -30.49 -21.55 -29.89
C SER A 134 -30.03 -22.64 -28.95
N ALA A 135 -29.31 -22.28 -27.89
CA ALA A 135 -28.90 -23.23 -26.84
C ALA A 135 -30.12 -23.88 -26.13
N GLY A 136 -31.28 -23.21 -26.14
CA GLY A 136 -32.57 -23.73 -25.67
C GLY A 136 -32.71 -23.81 -24.15
N ALA A 137 -31.61 -23.99 -23.43
CA ALA A 137 -31.51 -23.95 -21.97
C ALA A 137 -30.41 -22.96 -21.56
N PRO A 138 -30.54 -22.30 -20.39
CA PRO A 138 -29.59 -21.29 -19.94
C PRO A 138 -28.21 -21.89 -19.59
N ASP A 139 -28.13 -23.18 -19.25
CA ASP A 139 -26.93 -23.92 -18.86
C ASP A 139 -26.16 -24.54 -20.02
N ARG A 140 -26.50 -24.19 -21.28
CA ARG A 140 -25.84 -24.71 -22.48
C ARG A 140 -25.24 -23.61 -23.34
N VAL A 141 -24.14 -23.93 -24.00
CA VAL A 141 -23.48 -23.08 -24.99
C VAL A 141 -23.35 -23.80 -26.32
N LEU A 142 -23.61 -23.10 -27.42
CA LEU A 142 -23.49 -23.66 -28.76
C LEU A 142 -22.02 -23.71 -29.18
N ARG A 143 -21.58 -24.88 -29.68
CA ARG A 143 -20.23 -25.07 -30.22
C ARG A 143 -20.31 -25.60 -31.65
N LEU A 144 -19.64 -24.92 -32.57
CA LEU A 144 -19.48 -25.43 -33.93
C LEU A 144 -18.55 -26.65 -33.92
N ARG A 145 -19.00 -27.77 -34.51
CA ARG A 145 -18.14 -28.93 -34.73
C ARG A 145 -17.17 -28.66 -35.87
N LEU A 146 -15.87 -28.69 -35.55
CA LEU A 146 -14.81 -28.61 -36.55
C LEU A 146 -14.50 -30.04 -37.08
N PRO A 147 -14.36 -30.24 -38.39
CA PRO A 147 -14.15 -31.56 -38.97
C PRO A 147 -12.75 -32.09 -38.64
N GLY A 148 -12.69 -33.23 -37.93
CA GLY A 148 -11.50 -34.02 -37.66
C GLY A 148 -11.28 -35.18 -38.64
N ALA A 149 -12.31 -35.54 -39.42
CA ALA A 149 -12.24 -36.56 -40.47
C ALA A 149 -12.97 -36.08 -41.75
N PRO A 150 -12.64 -36.63 -42.94
CA PRO A 150 -13.29 -36.25 -44.21
C PRO A 150 -14.82 -36.35 -44.19
N GLU A 151 -15.35 -37.35 -43.48
CA GLU A 151 -16.79 -37.63 -43.35
C GLU A 151 -17.56 -36.52 -42.61
N GLN A 152 -16.85 -35.73 -41.80
CA GLN A 152 -17.42 -34.65 -41.00
C GLN A 152 -17.50 -33.33 -41.78
N VAL A 153 -16.95 -33.26 -43.00
CA VAL A 153 -17.04 -32.07 -43.84
C VAL A 153 -18.45 -31.98 -44.46
N GLN A 154 -19.30 -31.11 -43.93
CA GLN A 154 -20.69 -30.93 -44.37
C GLN A 154 -20.90 -29.81 -45.39
N ILE A 155 -19.83 -29.13 -45.79
CA ILE A 155 -19.84 -28.03 -46.77
C ILE A 155 -19.38 -28.55 -48.13
N ARG A 156 -20.21 -28.35 -49.16
CA ARG A 156 -19.91 -28.72 -50.54
C ARG A 156 -19.43 -27.49 -51.31
N LEU A 157 -18.35 -27.67 -52.05
CA LEU A 157 -17.80 -26.63 -52.91
C LEU A 157 -18.06 -26.99 -54.38
N THR A 158 -18.57 -26.04 -55.16
CA THR A 158 -18.82 -26.19 -56.59
C THR A 158 -18.16 -25.06 -57.39
N SER A 159 -17.68 -25.36 -58.59
CA SER A 159 -17.19 -24.34 -59.53
C SER A 159 -17.66 -24.64 -60.95
N LEU A 160 -18.39 -23.70 -61.55
CA LEU A 160 -19.12 -23.87 -62.81
C LEU A 160 -20.00 -25.12 -62.82
N GLY A 161 -20.65 -25.40 -61.69
CA GLY A 161 -21.50 -26.57 -61.51
C GLY A 161 -20.77 -27.92 -61.39
N ARG A 162 -19.43 -27.94 -61.32
CA ARG A 162 -18.65 -29.16 -60.99
C ARG A 162 -18.32 -29.19 -59.51
N MET A 163 -18.57 -30.34 -58.87
CA MET A 163 -18.22 -30.57 -57.46
C MET A 163 -16.70 -30.68 -57.29
N LEU A 164 -16.18 -29.98 -56.28
CA LEU A 164 -14.77 -29.97 -55.92
C LEU A 164 -14.55 -30.86 -54.69
N HIS A 165 -13.45 -31.61 -54.69
CA HIS A 165 -13.01 -32.43 -53.57
C HIS A 165 -11.62 -32.00 -53.13
N PRO A 166 -11.50 -30.92 -52.34
CA PRO A 166 -10.22 -30.54 -51.80
C PRO A 166 -9.64 -31.68 -50.93
N PRO A 167 -8.32 -31.94 -51.00
CA PRO A 167 -7.69 -32.95 -50.17
C PRO A 167 -7.83 -32.57 -48.68
N PHE A 168 -8.18 -33.55 -47.84
CA PHE A 168 -8.52 -33.30 -46.43
C PHE A 168 -7.33 -32.82 -45.61
N GLU A 169 -6.15 -33.43 -45.77
CA GLU A 169 -4.97 -33.09 -44.97
C GLU A 169 -4.51 -31.64 -45.14
N PRO A 170 -4.35 -31.09 -46.38
CA PRO A 170 -4.01 -29.68 -46.56
C PRO A 170 -5.07 -28.72 -46.00
N PHE A 171 -6.36 -29.06 -46.18
CA PHE A 171 -7.47 -28.31 -45.59
C PHE A 171 -7.36 -28.28 -44.06
N LYS A 172 -7.18 -29.43 -43.42
CA LYS A 172 -7.12 -29.57 -41.96
C LYS A 172 -5.93 -28.81 -41.39
N HIS A 173 -4.75 -28.97 -41.99
CA HIS A 173 -3.56 -28.23 -41.60
C HIS A 173 -3.76 -26.71 -41.71
N ARG A 174 -4.45 -26.24 -42.76
CA ARG A 174 -4.76 -24.82 -42.93
C ARG A 174 -5.75 -24.32 -41.87
N LEU A 175 -6.82 -25.08 -41.60
CA LEU A 175 -7.79 -24.76 -40.56
C LEU A 175 -7.13 -24.69 -39.18
N ASP A 176 -6.30 -25.67 -38.85
CA ASP A 176 -5.56 -25.69 -37.58
C ASP A 176 -4.60 -24.50 -37.46
N ALA A 177 -3.92 -24.13 -38.55
CA ALA A 177 -3.08 -22.94 -38.56
C ALA A 177 -3.88 -21.65 -38.32
N LEU A 178 -5.09 -21.52 -38.85
CA LEU A 178 -5.96 -20.36 -38.61
C LEU A 178 -6.48 -20.31 -37.15
N VAL A 179 -6.91 -21.45 -36.62
CA VAL A 179 -7.36 -21.59 -35.21
C VAL A 179 -6.22 -21.33 -34.24
N LEU A 180 -5.01 -21.79 -34.55
CA LEU A 180 -3.83 -21.55 -33.72
C LEU A 180 -3.37 -20.10 -33.82
N LYS A 181 -3.43 -19.47 -35.00
CA LYS A 181 -3.03 -18.07 -35.19
C LYS A 181 -3.95 -17.12 -34.41
N SER A 182 -5.26 -17.32 -34.51
CA SER A 182 -6.26 -16.54 -33.75
C SER A 182 -6.07 -16.73 -32.24
N SER A 183 -6.00 -17.98 -31.78
CA SER A 183 -5.84 -18.27 -30.35
C SER A 183 -4.47 -17.83 -29.80
N GLY A 184 -3.39 -18.01 -30.56
CA GLY A 184 -2.03 -17.68 -30.13
C GLY A 184 -1.78 -16.19 -29.96
N ALA A 185 -2.48 -15.33 -30.72
CA ALA A 185 -2.42 -13.88 -30.55
C ALA A 185 -3.02 -13.45 -29.20
N ASP A 186 -4.12 -14.08 -28.76
CA ASP A 186 -4.81 -13.75 -27.50
C ASP A 186 -4.03 -14.16 -26.24
N TYR A 187 -3.14 -15.15 -26.34
CA TYR A 187 -2.33 -15.65 -25.21
C TYR A 187 -0.90 -15.12 -25.19
N ALA A 188 -0.51 -14.28 -26.15
CA ALA A 188 0.82 -13.71 -26.19
C ALA A 188 1.03 -12.76 -25.01
N VAL A 189 2.00 -13.07 -24.16
CA VAL A 189 2.41 -12.19 -23.06
C VAL A 189 3.11 -10.97 -23.65
N GLN A 190 2.59 -9.79 -23.33
CA GLN A 190 3.12 -8.51 -23.77
C GLN A 190 3.98 -7.88 -22.69
N ASP A 191 5.07 -7.25 -23.12
CA ASP A 191 5.93 -6.49 -22.23
C ASP A 191 5.45 -5.05 -22.15
N LEU A 192 4.71 -4.73 -21.09
CA LEU A 192 4.18 -3.38 -20.84
C LEU A 192 5.28 -2.30 -20.82
N ARG A 193 6.53 -2.66 -20.48
CA ARG A 193 7.66 -1.72 -20.45
C ARG A 193 8.01 -1.15 -21.84
N LYS A 194 7.57 -1.82 -22.91
CA LYS A 194 7.75 -1.33 -24.29
C LYS A 194 6.76 -0.24 -24.67
N LEU A 195 5.62 -0.15 -23.98
CA LEU A 195 4.56 0.81 -24.29
C LEU A 195 4.87 2.20 -23.78
N TYR A 196 5.56 2.25 -22.64
CA TYR A 196 5.93 3.48 -22.01
C TYR A 196 7.35 3.37 -21.48
N THR A 197 8.30 3.86 -22.27
CA THR A 197 9.66 4.12 -21.83
C THR A 197 9.68 5.42 -21.05
N ALA A 198 10.17 5.39 -19.82
CA ALA A 198 10.46 6.61 -19.09
C ALA A 198 11.35 7.52 -19.97
N PRO A 199 11.04 8.83 -20.05
CA PRO A 199 11.83 9.75 -20.85
C PRO A 199 13.28 9.71 -20.38
N ARG A 200 14.22 9.58 -21.32
CA ARG A 200 15.65 9.70 -21.04
C ARG A 200 16.04 11.16 -21.19
N GLY A 201 16.60 11.74 -20.12
CA GLY A 201 17.21 13.06 -20.15
C GLY A 201 18.70 12.97 -20.45
N GLU A 202 19.24 14.02 -21.04
CA GLU A 202 20.67 14.28 -21.02
C GLU A 202 21.00 15.04 -19.73
N HIS A 203 22.01 14.58 -18.99
CA HIS A 203 22.42 15.27 -17.77
C HIS A 203 23.15 16.55 -18.14
N LEU A 204 22.57 17.69 -17.75
CA LEU A 204 23.22 18.99 -17.83
C LEU A 204 23.83 19.30 -16.47
N ASP A 205 25.09 19.70 -16.48
CA ASP A 205 25.77 20.19 -15.28
C ASP A 205 25.29 21.62 -14.98
N LEU A 206 24.15 21.71 -14.28
CA LEU A 206 23.53 22.98 -13.91
C LEU A 206 24.28 23.72 -12.80
N GLN A 207 25.25 23.07 -12.17
CA GLN A 207 26.06 23.66 -11.12
C GLN A 207 27.13 24.61 -11.69
N GLN A 208 27.49 24.46 -12.97
CA GLN A 208 28.48 25.32 -13.62
C GLN A 208 28.05 26.78 -13.61
N TYR A 209 28.94 27.61 -13.04
CA TYR A 209 28.73 29.04 -12.94
C TYR A 209 29.95 29.82 -13.45
N THR A 210 29.68 30.86 -14.25
CA THR A 210 30.67 31.85 -14.70
C THR A 210 30.40 33.19 -14.03
N SER A 211 31.42 33.75 -13.37
CA SER A 211 31.30 35.00 -12.62
C SER A 211 30.92 36.20 -13.49
N ILE A 212 30.06 37.07 -12.95
CA ILE A 212 29.73 38.37 -13.58
C ILE A 212 30.97 39.26 -13.72
N GLN A 213 31.98 39.08 -12.87
CA GLN A 213 33.24 39.82 -12.94
C GLN A 213 34.01 39.53 -14.24
N ALA A 214 33.83 38.33 -14.81
CA ALA A 214 34.43 37.96 -16.09
C ALA A 214 33.75 38.63 -17.29
N HIS A 215 32.49 39.06 -17.15
CA HIS A 215 31.72 39.71 -18.21
C HIS A 215 31.94 41.23 -18.27
N LEU A 216 32.51 41.82 -17.22
CA LEU A 216 32.77 43.25 -17.18
C LEU A 216 33.94 43.65 -18.08
N PRO A 217 33.86 44.81 -18.77
CA PRO A 217 34.97 45.30 -19.58
C PRO A 217 36.26 45.44 -18.77
N SER A 218 37.41 45.21 -19.42
CA SER A 218 38.75 45.23 -18.79
C SER A 218 39.08 46.53 -18.05
N VAL A 219 38.41 47.65 -18.40
CA VAL A 219 38.53 48.94 -17.70
C VAL A 219 38.21 48.84 -16.20
N TYR A 220 37.32 47.92 -15.80
CA TYR A 220 36.94 47.70 -14.39
C TYR A 220 37.99 46.89 -13.62
N ARG A 221 38.92 46.20 -14.31
CA ARG A 221 40.05 45.46 -13.71
C ARG A 221 39.63 44.44 -12.65
N VAL A 222 38.50 43.77 -12.87
CA VAL A 222 37.96 42.71 -11.99
C VAL A 222 37.97 41.32 -12.62
N GLY A 223 38.02 41.20 -13.95
CA GLY A 223 38.00 39.92 -14.67
C GLY A 223 39.31 39.11 -14.62
N ALA A 224 39.37 38.04 -15.42
CA ALA A 224 40.45 37.05 -15.42
C ALA A 224 41.85 37.61 -15.73
N VAL A 225 41.95 38.63 -16.58
CA VAL A 225 43.21 39.32 -16.92
C VAL A 225 43.83 40.01 -15.69
N GLY A 226 43.02 40.31 -14.67
CA GLY A 226 43.49 40.81 -13.39
C GLY A 226 44.21 42.17 -13.44
N LEU A 227 45.03 42.43 -12.42
CA LEU A 227 45.91 43.59 -12.33
C LEU A 227 47.34 43.15 -12.66
N THR A 228 48.09 43.94 -13.44
CA THR A 228 49.54 43.76 -13.56
C THR A 228 50.22 44.09 -12.23
N GLU A 229 51.33 43.43 -11.91
CA GLU A 229 52.02 43.61 -10.62
C GLU A 229 52.51 45.05 -10.39
N SER A 230 52.68 45.83 -11.47
CA SER A 230 53.15 47.22 -11.49
C SER A 230 52.11 48.29 -11.12
N VAL A 231 50.88 47.92 -10.79
CA VAL A 231 49.80 48.88 -10.50
C VAL A 231 49.91 49.46 -9.08
N ALA A 232 49.69 50.78 -8.94
CA ALA A 232 49.71 51.51 -7.68
C ALA A 232 48.80 50.88 -6.59
N PRO A 233 49.19 50.90 -5.29
CA PRO A 233 48.43 50.29 -4.20
C PRO A 233 46.97 50.75 -4.09
N GLU A 234 46.69 52.03 -4.34
CA GLU A 234 45.34 52.60 -4.27
C GLU A 234 44.39 52.00 -5.31
N VAL A 235 44.89 51.77 -6.53
CA VAL A 235 44.12 51.19 -7.62
C VAL A 235 43.86 49.71 -7.35
N ARG A 236 44.83 49.01 -6.74
CA ARG A 236 44.67 47.64 -6.25
C ARG A 236 43.59 47.54 -5.18
N ALA A 237 43.55 48.50 -4.24
CA ALA A 237 42.54 48.56 -3.18
C ALA A 237 41.13 48.81 -3.75
N ARG A 238 40.97 49.77 -4.68
CA ARG A 238 39.67 50.06 -5.32
C ARG A 238 39.14 48.88 -6.14
N SER A 239 40.01 48.19 -6.89
CA SER A 239 39.65 46.97 -7.61
C SER A 239 39.20 45.86 -6.65
N ARG A 240 39.93 45.62 -5.55
CA ARG A 240 39.53 44.65 -4.52
C ARG A 240 38.19 44.99 -3.85
N GLN A 241 37.93 46.28 -3.59
CA GLN A 241 36.65 46.72 -3.04
C GLN A 241 35.48 46.42 -3.99
N LEU A 242 35.65 46.71 -5.29
CA LEU A 242 34.65 46.38 -6.31
C LEU A 242 34.48 44.86 -6.45
N LYS A 243 35.55 44.08 -6.43
CA LYS A 243 35.48 42.61 -6.42
C LYS A 243 34.69 42.09 -5.23
N GLY A 244 34.97 42.56 -4.02
CA GLY A 244 34.24 42.17 -2.82
C GLY A 244 32.75 42.51 -2.90
N TYR A 245 32.41 43.68 -3.45
CA TYR A 245 31.02 44.06 -3.71
C TYR A 245 30.33 43.12 -4.72
N LEU A 246 30.99 42.82 -5.84
CA LEU A 246 30.45 41.94 -6.87
C LEU A 246 30.33 40.48 -6.41
N LEU A 247 31.24 40.03 -5.54
CA LEU A 247 31.27 38.68 -5.01
C LEU A 247 29.97 38.32 -4.26
N LEU A 248 29.32 39.28 -3.61
CA LEU A 248 28.01 39.06 -2.97
C LEU A 248 26.96 38.62 -4.00
N PHE A 249 26.95 39.24 -5.18
CA PHE A 249 26.04 38.89 -6.26
C PHE A 249 26.48 37.61 -6.97
N ASP A 250 27.79 37.42 -7.19
CA ASP A 250 28.31 36.17 -7.74
C ASP A 250 27.90 34.98 -6.87
N GLN A 251 28.04 35.10 -5.54
CA GLN A 251 27.69 34.03 -4.60
C GLN A 251 26.19 33.71 -4.66
N MET A 252 25.31 34.73 -4.68
CA MET A 252 23.87 34.50 -4.83
C MET A 252 23.50 33.75 -6.12
N ILE A 253 24.15 34.09 -7.24
CA ILE A 253 23.87 33.42 -8.52
C ILE A 253 24.47 32.01 -8.52
N ALA A 254 25.65 31.82 -7.95
CA ALA A 254 26.28 30.52 -7.80
C ALA A 254 25.42 29.59 -6.93
N ASP A 255 24.90 30.08 -5.80
CA ASP A 255 23.98 29.33 -4.94
C ASP A 255 22.69 28.97 -5.68
N THR A 256 22.16 29.87 -6.52
CA THR A 256 21.01 29.56 -7.38
C THR A 256 21.31 28.42 -8.37
N ALA A 257 22.52 28.39 -8.95
CA ALA A 257 22.95 27.29 -9.82
C ALA A 257 23.09 25.97 -9.05
N ALA A 258 23.58 26.02 -7.80
CA ALA A 258 23.61 24.85 -6.92
C ALA A 258 22.18 24.35 -6.57
N ASP A 259 21.26 25.27 -6.25
CA ASP A 259 19.85 24.96 -6.02
C ASP A 259 19.21 24.26 -7.22
N LEU A 260 19.48 24.73 -8.44
CA LEU A 260 18.99 24.12 -9.68
C LEU A 260 19.52 22.70 -9.86
N ALA A 261 20.80 22.47 -9.57
CA ALA A 261 21.39 21.14 -9.60
C ALA A 261 20.78 20.20 -8.53
N HIS A 262 20.35 20.75 -7.40
CA HIS A 262 19.75 20.00 -6.29
C HIS A 262 18.24 19.69 -6.46
N LEU A 263 17.59 20.21 -7.49
CA LEU A 263 16.15 20.01 -7.71
C LEU A 263 15.76 18.53 -7.77
N SER A 264 16.57 17.67 -8.40
CA SER A 264 16.29 16.24 -8.48
C SER A 264 16.27 15.58 -7.09
N SER A 265 17.22 15.92 -6.23
CA SER A 265 17.29 15.47 -4.84
C SER A 265 16.11 16.01 -4.02
N LEU A 266 15.73 17.27 -4.24
CA LEU A 266 14.60 17.90 -3.55
C LEU A 266 13.26 17.18 -3.86
N TYR A 267 13.04 16.78 -5.11
CA TYR A 267 11.84 16.04 -5.54
C TYR A 267 11.92 14.51 -5.32
N SER A 268 13.08 13.98 -4.92
CA SER A 268 13.24 12.56 -4.61
C SER A 268 12.37 12.14 -3.40
N LEU A 269 11.94 10.88 -3.36
CA LEU A 269 11.26 10.30 -2.19
C LEU A 269 12.24 9.72 -1.16
N ASP A 270 13.53 9.70 -1.48
CA ASP A 270 14.57 9.17 -0.61
C ASP A 270 15.10 10.26 0.34
N ASP A 271 15.43 9.83 1.56
CA ASP A 271 16.09 10.66 2.57
C ASP A 271 17.59 10.75 2.25
N GLY A 272 17.91 11.53 1.21
CA GLY A 272 19.28 11.96 0.91
C GLY A 272 19.78 13.04 1.88
N ASP A 273 20.59 13.97 1.39
CA ASP A 273 21.06 15.10 2.19
C ASP A 273 19.87 15.92 2.74
N LYS A 274 19.91 16.21 4.04
CA LYS A 274 18.85 16.92 4.77
C LYS A 274 18.94 18.44 4.55
N SER A 275 19.04 18.85 3.29
CA SER A 275 18.98 20.25 2.85
C SER A 275 18.01 20.40 1.68
N THR A 276 17.23 21.48 1.70
CA THR A 276 16.40 21.87 0.57
C THR A 276 17.02 23.00 -0.24
N TYR A 277 17.95 23.73 0.36
CA TYR A 277 18.81 24.69 -0.32
C TYR A 277 20.22 24.13 -0.46
N ALA A 278 20.81 24.33 -1.63
CA ALA A 278 22.20 24.02 -1.91
C ALA A 278 22.97 25.32 -2.09
N SER A 279 24.25 25.28 -1.74
CA SER A 279 25.17 26.40 -1.90
C SER A 279 26.48 25.90 -2.47
N GLN A 280 27.15 26.73 -3.26
CA GLN A 280 28.48 26.41 -3.78
C GLN A 280 29.44 27.58 -3.58
N LEU A 281 30.66 27.28 -3.15
CA LEU A 281 31.70 28.31 -3.08
C LEU A 281 32.30 28.58 -4.44
N LEU A 282 32.55 29.85 -4.70
CA LEU A 282 33.33 30.29 -5.85
C LEU A 282 34.81 30.00 -5.66
N ASP A 283 35.43 29.42 -6.68
CA ASP A 283 36.86 29.10 -6.66
C ASP A 283 37.72 30.07 -7.51
N ARG A 284 39.04 29.84 -7.50
CA ARG A 284 40.00 30.66 -8.25
C ARG A 284 39.85 30.56 -9.77
N SER A 285 39.21 29.50 -10.28
CA SER A 285 38.93 29.35 -11.71
C SER A 285 37.78 30.26 -12.15
N GLN A 286 36.83 30.51 -11.24
CA GLN A 286 35.66 31.36 -11.48
C GLN A 286 35.94 32.83 -11.16
N VAL A 287 36.65 33.13 -10.07
CA VAL A 287 36.99 34.50 -9.66
C VAL A 287 38.49 34.60 -9.33
N SER A 288 39.20 35.45 -10.08
CA SER A 288 40.63 35.67 -9.85
C SER A 288 40.86 36.49 -8.57
N GLY A 289 41.90 36.15 -7.80
CA GLY A 289 42.33 36.95 -6.64
C GLY A 289 41.34 36.95 -5.47
N LEU A 290 40.65 35.82 -5.24
CA LEU A 290 39.80 35.56 -4.07
C LEU A 290 40.57 35.54 -2.73
N ASP A 291 41.90 35.46 -2.78
CA ASP A 291 42.77 35.38 -1.60
C ASP A 291 42.58 36.59 -0.68
N GLY A 292 42.08 36.33 0.53
CA GLY A 292 41.82 37.34 1.55
C GLY A 292 40.46 38.05 1.47
N ILE A 293 39.56 37.63 0.56
CA ILE A 293 38.16 38.10 0.54
C ILE A 293 37.26 37.14 1.32
N TYR A 294 37.38 35.83 1.09
CA TYR A 294 36.68 34.82 1.88
C TYR A 294 37.28 34.70 3.30
N PRO A 295 36.45 34.52 4.34
CA PRO A 295 36.95 34.18 5.66
C PRO A 295 37.58 32.79 5.68
N ALA A 296 38.38 32.49 6.72
CA ALA A 296 38.75 31.12 7.01
C ALA A 296 37.47 30.27 7.18
N GLN A 297 37.47 29.03 6.66
CA GLN A 297 36.31 28.13 6.68
C GLN A 297 35.04 28.68 5.99
N ALA A 298 35.19 29.44 4.90
CA ALA A 298 34.05 30.01 4.17
C ALA A 298 32.93 29.00 3.83
N ALA A 299 33.26 27.73 3.57
CA ALA A 299 32.29 26.70 3.24
C ALA A 299 31.33 26.44 4.40
N GLU A 300 31.87 26.30 5.61
CA GLU A 300 31.10 26.09 6.83
C GLU A 300 30.27 27.33 7.19
N VAL A 301 30.83 28.53 6.98
CA VAL A 301 30.13 29.80 7.22
C VAL A 301 28.93 29.95 6.29
N VAL A 302 29.10 29.68 4.98
CA VAL A 302 28.00 29.75 4.01
C VAL A 302 26.97 28.66 4.29
N ALA A 303 27.40 27.41 4.50
CA ALA A 303 26.50 26.30 4.81
C ALA A 303 25.67 26.56 6.08
N SER A 304 26.30 27.08 7.15
CA SER A 304 25.59 27.42 8.39
C SER A 304 24.65 28.62 8.23
N ALA A 305 24.99 29.59 7.37
CA ALA A 305 24.12 30.70 7.04
C ALA A 305 22.87 30.24 6.29
N VAL A 306 23.03 29.34 5.31
CA VAL A 306 21.91 28.73 4.56
C VAL A 306 21.05 27.86 5.46
N ALA A 307 21.68 26.96 6.25
CA ALA A 307 20.97 26.05 7.15
C ALA A 307 20.12 26.77 8.20
N ARG A 308 20.49 28.00 8.61
CA ARG A 308 19.68 28.82 9.52
C ARG A 308 18.29 29.14 8.98
N TYR A 309 18.16 29.26 7.66
CA TYR A 309 16.90 29.61 6.99
C TYR A 309 16.25 28.41 6.28
N ASP A 310 16.92 27.26 6.26
CA ASP A 310 16.41 26.02 5.66
C ASP A 310 15.62 25.20 6.69
N ASN A 311 14.31 25.42 6.75
CA ASN A 311 13.42 24.48 7.44
C ASN A 311 13.15 23.26 6.56
N PHE A 312 14.11 22.33 6.55
CA PHE A 312 14.12 21.18 5.64
C PHE A 312 12.81 20.40 5.65
N TYR A 313 12.33 19.98 6.82
CA TYR A 313 11.17 19.10 6.92
C TYR A 313 9.86 19.81 6.59
N GLU A 314 9.74 21.11 6.87
CA GLU A 314 8.56 21.90 6.45
C GLU A 314 8.49 22.00 4.93
N ARG A 315 9.60 22.39 4.29
CA ARG A 315 9.66 22.57 2.84
C ARG A 315 9.54 21.25 2.09
N LYS A 316 10.24 20.20 2.55
CA LYS A 316 10.09 18.83 2.04
C LYS A 316 8.65 18.35 2.22
N GLY A 317 8.07 18.58 3.40
CA GLY A 317 6.68 18.23 3.70
C GLY A 317 5.70 18.82 2.70
N ARG A 318 5.82 20.11 2.37
CA ARG A 318 4.98 20.79 1.36
C ARG A 318 5.16 20.24 -0.05
N LEU A 319 6.39 19.88 -0.42
CA LEU A 319 6.66 19.26 -1.71
C LEU A 319 5.98 17.89 -1.82
N LEU A 320 6.04 17.09 -0.75
CA LEU A 320 5.34 15.81 -0.71
C LEU A 320 3.81 16.00 -0.78
N ASP A 321 3.25 17.04 -0.16
CA ASP A 321 1.82 17.37 -0.32
C ASP A 321 1.46 17.70 -1.77
N TYR A 322 2.32 18.44 -2.46
CA TYR A 322 2.14 18.72 -3.89
C TYR A 322 2.16 17.42 -4.71
N LEU A 323 3.11 16.51 -4.45
CA LEU A 323 3.16 15.22 -5.14
C LEU A 323 1.93 14.36 -4.84
N LEU A 324 1.45 14.33 -3.61
CA LEU A 324 0.21 13.64 -3.24
C LEU A 324 -1.00 14.20 -4.00
N ALA A 325 -1.09 15.52 -4.10
CA ALA A 325 -2.17 16.20 -4.81
C ALA A 325 -2.20 15.86 -6.31
N LEU A 326 -1.06 15.58 -6.95
CA LEU A 326 -1.03 15.10 -8.35
C LEU A 326 -1.75 13.78 -8.55
N TYR A 327 -1.86 12.96 -7.50
CA TYR A 327 -2.59 11.70 -7.50
C TYR A 327 -4.02 11.83 -6.92
N GLY A 328 -4.47 13.06 -6.62
CA GLY A 328 -5.76 13.32 -6.00
C GLY A 328 -5.84 12.89 -4.53
N GLU A 329 -4.69 12.69 -3.88
CA GLU A 329 -4.60 12.25 -2.49
C GLU A 329 -4.24 13.40 -1.55
N SER A 330 -4.69 13.31 -0.30
CA SER A 330 -4.36 14.27 0.75
C SER A 330 -3.98 13.56 2.05
N PHE A 331 -3.01 14.13 2.78
CA PHE A 331 -2.49 13.56 4.02
C PHE A 331 -2.60 14.58 5.16
N HIS A 332 -3.56 14.39 6.05
CA HIS A 332 -3.93 15.37 7.08
C HIS A 332 -2.88 15.44 8.20
N GLN A 333 -1.97 16.41 8.09
CA GLN A 333 -0.81 16.56 9.00
C GLN A 333 -1.16 16.98 10.42
N SER A 334 -2.21 17.78 10.59
CA SER A 334 -2.62 18.31 11.90
C SER A 334 -2.95 17.18 12.88
N SER A 335 -3.63 16.15 12.40
CA SER A 335 -4.00 14.98 13.19
C SER A 335 -2.77 14.18 13.62
N LEU A 336 -1.87 13.84 12.69
CA LEU A 336 -0.68 13.03 13.05
C LEU A 336 0.35 13.81 13.87
N ARG A 337 0.49 15.12 13.66
CA ARG A 337 1.30 15.99 14.54
C ARG A 337 0.81 15.95 15.98
N ALA A 338 -0.50 15.95 16.19
CA ALA A 338 -1.11 15.92 17.51
C ALA A 338 -0.92 14.56 18.23
N PHE A 339 -0.89 13.45 17.46
CA PHE A 339 -0.89 12.10 18.02
C PHE A 339 0.44 11.33 17.87
N ASN A 340 1.50 11.97 17.39
CA ASN A 340 2.85 11.40 17.43
C ASN A 340 3.45 11.56 18.84
N SER A 341 2.91 10.82 19.80
CA SER A 341 3.33 10.81 21.20
C SER A 341 4.71 10.19 21.43
N TYR A 342 5.22 9.44 20.46
CA TYR A 342 6.49 8.71 20.55
C TYR A 342 7.71 9.54 20.15
N ALA A 343 7.54 10.49 19.22
CA ALA A 343 8.63 11.33 18.75
C ALA A 343 9.00 12.42 19.77
N LEU A 344 10.30 12.58 20.02
CA LEU A 344 10.83 13.77 20.70
C LEU A 344 10.53 15.04 19.88
N PRO A 345 10.55 16.25 20.48
CA PRO A 345 10.24 17.49 19.77
C PRO A 345 10.99 17.68 18.44
N GLY A 346 12.25 17.26 18.35
CA GLY A 346 13.06 17.31 17.12
C GLY A 346 12.80 16.16 16.11
N GLU A 347 12.09 15.10 16.51
CA GLU A 347 11.87 13.89 15.70
C GLU A 347 10.52 13.90 14.97
N ARG A 348 9.60 14.80 15.36
CA ARG A 348 8.21 14.83 14.86
C ARG A 348 8.13 15.11 13.37
N GLU A 349 8.79 16.18 12.93
CA GLU A 349 8.80 16.59 11.53
C GLU A 349 9.48 15.55 10.60
N PRO A 350 10.63 14.96 10.96
CA PRO A 350 11.18 13.82 10.22
C PRO A 350 10.19 12.66 10.05
N ALA A 351 9.50 12.25 11.13
CA ALA A 351 8.55 11.15 11.08
C ALA A 351 7.38 11.43 10.12
N LEU A 352 6.87 12.67 10.08
CA LEU A 352 5.78 13.06 9.18
C LEU A 352 6.18 13.04 7.72
N VAL A 353 7.39 13.51 7.41
CA VAL A 353 7.96 13.44 6.06
C VAL A 353 8.06 11.99 5.61
N GLU A 354 8.58 11.10 6.47
CA GLU A 354 8.69 9.68 6.14
C GLU A 354 7.31 9.00 5.97
N TYR A 355 6.30 9.35 6.78
CA TYR A 355 4.95 8.80 6.59
C TYR A 355 4.37 9.17 5.22
N LYS A 356 4.56 10.41 4.76
CA LYS A 356 4.13 10.85 3.42
C LYS A 356 4.94 10.18 2.33
N ALA A 357 6.26 10.11 2.48
CA ALA A 357 7.15 9.48 1.52
C ALA A 357 6.77 8.01 1.34
N ARG A 358 6.53 7.28 2.45
CA ARG A 358 6.06 5.90 2.42
C ARG A 358 4.71 5.74 1.71
N PHE A 359 3.75 6.61 1.97
CA PHE A 359 2.46 6.57 1.27
C PHE A 359 2.63 6.84 -0.24
N LEU A 360 3.47 7.82 -0.62
CA LEU A 360 3.81 8.09 -2.02
C LEU A 360 4.51 6.92 -2.71
N ARG A 361 5.46 6.24 -2.03
CA ARG A 361 6.13 5.05 -2.57
C ARG A 361 5.13 3.92 -2.86
N ALA A 362 4.07 3.79 -2.04
CA ALA A 362 3.04 2.75 -2.17
C ALA A 362 1.76 3.21 -2.91
N ILE A 363 1.70 4.46 -3.41
CA ILE A 363 0.44 5.10 -3.82
C ILE A 363 -0.30 4.32 -4.91
N ALA A 364 0.40 3.83 -5.93
CA ALA A 364 -0.19 3.08 -7.03
C ALA A 364 -0.82 1.75 -6.58
N GLN A 365 -0.23 1.10 -5.57
CA GLN A 365 -0.78 -0.13 -4.98
C GLN A 365 -1.98 0.21 -4.10
N LEU A 366 -1.83 1.18 -3.19
CA LEU A 366 -2.87 1.53 -2.21
C LEU A 366 -4.13 2.15 -2.84
N THR A 367 -4.01 2.79 -4.01
CA THR A 367 -5.18 3.30 -4.75
C THR A 367 -5.86 2.22 -5.58
N ARG A 368 -5.08 1.33 -6.21
CA ARG A 368 -5.60 0.20 -6.99
C ARG A 368 -6.32 -0.81 -6.09
N ASP A 369 -5.68 -1.18 -4.99
CA ASP A 369 -6.12 -2.28 -4.12
C ASP A 369 -7.02 -1.79 -2.98
N ARG A 370 -7.53 -0.55 -3.02
CA ARG A 370 -8.32 0.07 -1.94
C ARG A 370 -9.47 -0.81 -1.38
N GLY A 371 -10.10 -1.60 -2.24
CA GLY A 371 -11.19 -2.52 -1.91
C GLY A 371 -10.79 -3.99 -1.92
N ALA A 372 -9.52 -4.31 -2.13
CA ALA A 372 -9.03 -5.68 -2.21
C ALA A 372 -9.02 -6.34 -0.83
N ALA A 373 -9.48 -7.58 -0.79
CA ALA A 373 -9.49 -8.39 0.41
C ALA A 373 -8.16 -9.13 0.63
N CYS A 374 -8.04 -9.73 1.82
CA CYS A 374 -6.92 -10.62 2.13
C CYS A 374 -7.09 -11.97 1.39
N ASP A 375 -5.98 -12.52 0.89
CA ASP A 375 -5.92 -13.88 0.37
C ASP A 375 -5.63 -14.88 1.50
N TYR A 376 -6.68 -15.38 2.15
CA TYR A 376 -6.57 -16.37 3.23
C TYR A 376 -6.00 -17.73 2.76
N LEU A 377 -5.97 -17.99 1.45
CA LEU A 377 -5.37 -19.20 0.89
C LEU A 377 -3.85 -19.10 0.69
N ASP A 378 -3.28 -17.91 0.83
CA ASP A 378 -1.84 -17.69 0.80
C ASP A 378 -1.21 -18.21 2.10
N PRO A 379 -0.29 -19.20 2.07
CA PRO A 379 0.35 -19.75 3.27
C PRO A 379 1.08 -18.70 4.10
N ASP A 380 1.70 -17.71 3.46
CA ASP A 380 2.56 -16.74 4.15
C ASP A 380 1.77 -15.64 4.87
N GLN A 381 0.48 -15.45 4.54
CA GLN A 381 -0.49 -14.57 5.24
C GLN A 381 -0.04 -13.12 5.51
N ALA A 382 1.11 -12.70 5.00
CA ALA A 382 1.69 -11.38 5.25
C ALA A 382 0.89 -10.25 4.56
N THR A 383 0.07 -10.60 3.57
CA THR A 383 -0.66 -9.64 2.76
C THR A 383 -1.95 -9.23 3.46
N ALA A 384 -1.90 -8.10 4.17
CA ALA A 384 -3.09 -7.43 4.71
C ALA A 384 -4.07 -7.03 3.59
N SER A 385 -5.35 -6.82 3.93
CA SER A 385 -6.32 -6.23 3.01
C SER A 385 -5.90 -4.82 2.59
N GLY A 386 -6.32 -4.36 1.42
CA GLY A 386 -5.96 -3.02 0.95
C GLY A 386 -6.48 -1.91 1.85
N LEU A 387 -7.64 -2.11 2.49
CA LEU A 387 -8.16 -1.23 3.53
C LEU A 387 -7.19 -1.14 4.72
N GLN A 388 -6.71 -2.28 5.22
CA GLN A 388 -5.77 -2.33 6.34
C GLN A 388 -4.44 -1.67 6.01
N GLN A 389 -3.86 -1.95 4.84
CA GLN A 389 -2.60 -1.35 4.43
C GLN A 389 -2.73 0.18 4.37
N ARG A 390 -3.78 0.65 3.69
CA ARG A 390 -4.03 2.08 3.49
C ARG A 390 -4.30 2.81 4.81
N VAL A 391 -5.18 2.29 5.66
CA VAL A 391 -5.48 2.89 6.97
C VAL A 391 -4.25 2.90 7.87
N SER A 392 -3.45 1.82 7.87
CA SER A 392 -2.21 1.74 8.65
C SER A 392 -1.19 2.80 8.21
N CYS A 393 -1.06 3.04 6.91
CA CYS A 393 -0.23 4.14 6.40
C CYS A 393 -0.76 5.52 6.83
N LEU A 394 -2.07 5.78 6.67
CA LEU A 394 -2.70 7.06 7.01
C LEU A 394 -2.68 7.37 8.51
N LEU A 395 -2.70 6.35 9.37
CA LEU A 395 -2.57 6.50 10.83
C LEU A 395 -1.12 6.52 11.31
N GLY A 396 -0.13 6.41 10.40
CA GLY A 396 1.29 6.43 10.75
C GLY A 396 1.72 5.22 11.58
N PHE A 397 1.21 4.03 11.29
CA PHE A 397 1.68 2.78 11.90
C PHE A 397 2.99 2.36 11.26
N THR A 398 3.92 1.77 12.00
CA THR A 398 5.25 1.41 11.44
C THR A 398 5.19 0.24 10.46
N ASP A 399 4.22 -0.65 10.62
CA ASP A 399 4.00 -1.84 9.79
C ASP A 399 2.54 -1.83 9.31
N ASP A 400 2.32 -2.21 8.05
CA ASP A 400 1.01 -2.24 7.38
C ASP A 400 0.57 -3.67 7.04
N ARG A 401 1.37 -4.69 7.38
CA ARG A 401 1.09 -6.12 7.17
C ARG A 401 0.14 -6.70 8.21
N SER A 402 -0.42 -7.85 7.88
CA SER A 402 -1.19 -8.66 8.83
C SER A 402 -0.22 -9.46 9.70
N ARG A 403 -0.29 -9.26 11.02
CA ARG A 403 0.61 -9.88 12.01
C ARG A 403 -0.02 -9.89 13.39
N SER A 404 0.53 -10.69 14.30
CA SER A 404 0.14 -10.60 15.70
C SER A 404 0.57 -9.25 16.31
N LEU A 405 -0.36 -8.63 17.00
CA LEU A 405 -0.18 -7.40 17.77
C LEU A 405 0.21 -7.72 19.22
N THR A 406 -0.01 -8.95 19.68
CA THR A 406 0.35 -9.42 21.04
C THR A 406 1.73 -10.07 21.12
N GLU A 407 2.25 -10.58 20.01
CA GLU A 407 3.51 -11.33 19.93
C GLU A 407 4.70 -10.59 20.56
N ARG A 408 4.86 -9.28 20.30
CA ARG A 408 5.99 -8.48 20.82
C ARG A 408 6.10 -8.45 22.35
N PHE A 409 4.97 -8.60 23.05
CA PHE A 409 4.94 -8.71 24.50
C PHE A 409 5.10 -10.18 24.93
N SER A 410 4.34 -11.08 24.29
CA SER A 410 4.33 -12.52 24.61
C SER A 410 5.70 -13.19 24.43
N GLU A 411 6.45 -12.88 23.38
CA GLU A 411 7.82 -13.38 23.12
C GLU A 411 8.80 -13.08 24.27
N HIS A 412 8.53 -11.99 25.01
CA HIS A 412 9.34 -11.54 26.12
C HIS A 412 8.72 -11.82 27.49
N GLY A 413 7.67 -12.65 27.54
CA GLY A 413 6.96 -12.99 28.77
C GLY A 413 6.30 -11.77 29.43
N LEU A 414 5.95 -10.76 28.64
CA LEU A 414 5.26 -9.56 29.11
C LEU A 414 3.76 -9.65 28.83
N ARG A 415 2.95 -9.09 29.72
CA ARG A 415 1.50 -9.01 29.58
C ARG A 415 0.99 -7.64 30.06
N PRO A 416 0.66 -6.71 29.15
CA PRO A 416 -0.02 -5.45 29.48
C PRO A 416 -1.34 -5.72 30.19
N LEU A 417 -1.60 -5.02 31.29
CA LEU A 417 -2.87 -5.06 31.98
C LEU A 417 -3.25 -3.66 32.48
N PRO A 418 -4.56 -3.36 32.55
CA PRO A 418 -5.08 -2.23 33.32
C PRO A 418 -4.54 -2.22 34.75
N ASP A 419 -4.24 -1.01 35.24
CA ASP A 419 -3.55 -0.79 36.51
C ASP A 419 -4.30 -1.37 37.73
N ASP A 420 -5.63 -1.32 37.71
CA ASP A 420 -6.53 -1.85 38.75
C ASP A 420 -6.37 -3.37 38.93
N LEU A 421 -6.09 -4.10 37.85
CA LEU A 421 -5.88 -5.55 37.87
C LEU A 421 -4.50 -5.97 38.39
N ILE A 422 -3.56 -5.02 38.52
CA ILE A 422 -2.20 -5.27 39.04
C ILE A 422 -2.16 -5.07 40.56
N VAL A 423 -2.84 -4.03 41.05
CA VAL A 423 -2.87 -3.66 42.47
C VAL A 423 -3.70 -4.63 43.32
N GLY A 424 -4.73 -5.27 42.75
CA GLY A 424 -5.62 -6.21 43.47
C GLY A 424 -5.01 -7.54 43.97
N SER A 425 -3.72 -7.81 43.71
CA SER A 425 -3.03 -9.03 44.17
C SER A 425 -2.33 -8.85 45.53
N HIS A 426 -3.13 -8.56 46.55
CA HIS A 426 -2.69 -8.53 47.96
C HIS A 426 -2.82 -9.92 48.61
N ALA A 427 -1.88 -10.82 48.34
CA ALA A 427 -1.61 -11.98 49.20
C ALA A 427 -0.20 -12.54 48.90
N ASP A 428 0.71 -12.30 49.84
CA ASP A 428 1.88 -13.10 50.27
C ASP A 428 2.93 -13.63 49.27
N GLU A 429 4.11 -13.91 49.85
CA GLU A 429 5.31 -14.59 49.31
C GLU A 429 6.36 -13.78 48.52
N ALA A 430 7.37 -13.33 49.28
CA ALA A 430 8.55 -12.60 48.84
C ALA A 430 9.53 -13.48 48.04
N GLU A 431 9.78 -13.10 46.78
CA GLU A 431 10.97 -13.50 46.01
C GLU A 431 11.73 -12.24 45.53
N PRO A 432 13.05 -12.34 45.27
CA PRO A 432 13.90 -11.20 44.90
C PRO A 432 13.57 -10.72 43.48
N GLY A 433 13.19 -9.45 43.34
CA GLY A 433 12.70 -8.85 42.09
C GLY A 433 11.25 -8.35 42.13
N ARG A 434 10.62 -8.32 43.31
CA ARG A 434 9.30 -7.71 43.52
C ARG A 434 9.32 -6.19 43.28
N CYS A 435 8.26 -5.67 42.66
CA CYS A 435 7.58 -4.44 43.10
C CYS A 435 6.94 -4.71 44.47
N GLY A 436 7.66 -4.42 45.55
CA GLY A 436 7.14 -4.36 46.92
C GLY A 436 6.77 -2.92 47.30
N SER A 437 6.32 -2.70 48.54
CA SER A 437 6.15 -1.37 49.13
C SER A 437 7.45 -0.53 49.17
N ALA A 438 8.60 -1.12 48.80
CA ALA A 438 9.90 -0.48 48.66
C ALA A 438 10.19 0.10 47.25
N ASP A 439 9.37 -0.23 46.25
CA ASP A 439 9.50 0.26 44.86
C ASP A 439 8.56 1.42 44.55
N PHE A 440 7.71 1.72 45.52
CA PHE A 440 6.78 2.84 45.53
C PHE A 440 7.31 3.90 46.48
N VAL A 441 7.81 5.00 45.92
CA VAL A 441 8.31 6.11 46.73
C VAL A 441 7.22 7.19 46.80
N PRO A 442 6.70 7.51 48.00
CA PRO A 442 5.77 8.63 48.16
C PRO A 442 6.43 9.92 47.68
N PRO A 443 5.70 10.81 46.99
CA PRO A 443 6.25 12.08 46.50
C PRO A 443 6.96 12.88 47.60
N ASP A 444 6.43 12.79 48.82
CA ASP A 444 6.87 13.57 50.00
C ASP A 444 8.17 13.04 50.66
N LYS A 445 8.67 11.86 50.26
CA LYS A 445 9.77 11.15 50.95
C LYS A 445 11.06 11.00 50.14
N ALA A 446 11.10 11.47 48.90
CA ALA A 446 12.32 11.60 48.11
C ALA A 446 12.49 13.09 47.85
N TRP A 447 13.61 13.80 48.06
CA TRP A 447 15.00 13.58 47.62
C TRP A 447 15.90 14.63 48.33
N GLU A 448 17.22 14.58 48.12
CA GLU A 448 18.11 15.76 47.98
C GLU A 448 18.49 15.82 46.47
N ASP A 449 18.38 16.99 45.82
CA ASP A 449 18.75 17.25 44.41
C ASP A 449 17.96 16.53 43.29
N GLU A 450 16.71 16.95 43.03
CA GLU A 450 15.92 16.49 41.88
C GLU A 450 16.48 17.03 40.55
N VAL A 451 16.74 16.14 39.58
CA VAL A 451 17.22 16.55 38.25
C VAL A 451 16.35 15.95 37.14
N PRO A 452 15.86 16.77 36.17
CA PRO A 452 15.14 16.26 35.00
C PRO A 452 16.07 15.45 34.09
N VAL A 453 15.51 14.43 33.44
CA VAL A 453 16.21 13.66 32.40
C VAL A 453 16.14 14.43 31.09
N LEU A 454 17.32 14.76 30.54
CA LEU A 454 17.44 15.36 29.22
C LEU A 454 17.61 14.26 28.16
N ALA A 455 17.14 14.54 26.95
CA ALA A 455 17.46 13.70 25.80
C ALA A 455 18.97 13.76 25.54
N GLU A 456 19.58 12.62 25.22
CA GLU A 456 20.99 12.62 24.78
C GLU A 456 21.07 13.15 23.33
N GLU A 457 21.80 14.25 23.14
CA GLU A 457 22.07 14.85 21.82
C GLU A 457 22.81 13.88 20.88
N ASP A 458 23.54 12.90 21.44
CA ASP A 458 24.44 11.97 20.73
C ASP A 458 23.82 10.60 20.38
N SER A 459 22.51 10.43 20.54
CA SER A 459 21.83 9.16 20.22
C SER A 459 20.96 9.22 18.96
N ALA A 460 21.33 10.10 18.03
CA ALA A 460 20.88 9.98 16.65
C ALA A 460 21.51 8.74 16.01
N GLU A 461 21.04 7.55 16.38
CA GLU A 461 20.93 6.48 15.40
C GLU A 461 19.57 6.67 14.73
N PRO A 462 19.53 7.26 13.52
CA PRO A 462 18.30 7.37 12.75
C PRO A 462 17.78 5.95 12.52
N GLY A 463 16.53 5.68 12.89
CA GLY A 463 15.83 4.50 12.38
C GLY A 463 16.24 3.15 12.98
N VAL A 464 16.54 3.07 14.28
CA VAL A 464 16.54 1.75 14.92
C VAL A 464 15.11 1.22 14.98
N GLY A 465 14.78 0.42 13.97
CA GLY A 465 13.51 -0.26 13.87
C GLY A 465 13.36 -1.32 14.96
N VAL A 466 12.24 -2.05 14.88
CA VAL A 466 11.84 -3.12 15.79
C VAL A 466 12.93 -4.19 15.98
N GLN A 467 13.91 -4.28 15.08
CA GLN A 467 15.04 -5.22 15.13
C GLN A 467 15.94 -5.06 16.37
N ALA A 468 16.01 -3.88 17.01
CA ALA A 468 16.81 -3.72 18.24
C ALA A 468 16.06 -4.08 19.53
N LEU A 469 14.78 -4.48 19.43
CA LEU A 469 13.98 -4.85 20.59
C LEU A 469 14.66 -5.93 21.46
N PRO A 470 15.20 -7.05 20.91
CA PRO A 470 15.85 -8.08 21.72
C PRO A 470 17.11 -7.58 22.44
N GLN A 471 17.91 -6.74 21.76
CA GLN A 471 19.12 -6.15 22.33
C GLN A 471 18.79 -5.22 23.49
N LEU A 472 17.80 -4.33 23.31
CA LEU A 472 17.34 -3.42 24.36
C LEU A 472 16.69 -4.18 25.52
N MET A 473 15.93 -5.23 25.25
CA MET A 473 15.38 -6.10 26.28
C MET A 473 16.48 -6.74 27.14
N GLY A 474 17.57 -7.20 26.53
CA GLY A 474 18.74 -7.72 27.25
C GLY A 474 19.47 -6.67 28.10
N GLN A 475 19.52 -5.41 27.64
CA GLN A 475 20.23 -4.32 28.33
C GLN A 475 19.43 -3.69 29.48
N VAL A 476 18.16 -3.36 29.23
CA VAL A 476 17.33 -2.53 30.12
C VAL A 476 15.97 -3.17 30.47
N GLY A 477 15.65 -4.37 29.97
CA GLY A 477 14.37 -5.03 30.25
C GLY A 477 14.14 -5.40 31.73
N ARG A 478 15.20 -5.41 32.54
CA ARG A 478 15.13 -5.55 34.01
C ARG A 478 14.64 -4.29 34.72
N LEU A 479 14.75 -3.12 34.08
CA LEU A 479 14.33 -1.82 34.60
C LEU A 479 12.85 -1.55 34.35
N LEU A 480 12.21 -2.35 33.49
CA LEU A 480 10.79 -2.22 33.16
C LEU A 480 9.93 -2.61 34.38
N PRO A 481 9.10 -1.71 34.94
CA PRO A 481 8.22 -2.05 36.04
C PRO A 481 7.24 -3.15 35.65
N LYS A 482 7.37 -4.32 36.29
CA LYS A 482 6.52 -5.49 36.03
C LYS A 482 6.41 -6.39 37.25
N ARG A 483 5.29 -7.13 37.36
CA ARG A 483 5.05 -8.13 38.41
C ARG A 483 4.66 -9.47 37.78
N ALA A 484 5.51 -10.49 37.91
CA ALA A 484 5.30 -11.80 37.28
C ALA A 484 4.99 -11.68 35.76
N GLY A 485 5.74 -10.84 35.05
CA GLY A 485 5.54 -10.56 33.62
C GLY A 485 4.42 -9.54 33.31
N LYS A 486 3.55 -9.22 34.27
CA LYS A 486 2.47 -8.24 34.09
C LYS A 486 3.01 -6.82 34.11
N VAL A 487 2.72 -6.03 33.09
CA VAL A 487 3.15 -4.63 32.94
C VAL A 487 1.91 -3.74 33.02
N ALA A 488 1.96 -2.70 33.85
CA ALA A 488 0.88 -1.73 33.94
C ALA A 488 0.77 -0.91 32.66
N GLU A 489 -0.46 -0.69 32.18
CA GLU A 489 -0.72 0.15 31.02
C GLU A 489 -0.16 1.57 31.21
N THR A 490 -0.22 2.12 32.43
CA THR A 490 0.40 3.43 32.71
C THR A 490 1.91 3.46 32.46
N VAL A 491 2.63 2.36 32.65
CA VAL A 491 4.06 2.28 32.30
C VAL A 491 4.25 2.43 30.79
N LEU A 492 3.38 1.81 30.00
CA LEU A 492 3.41 1.90 28.54
C LEU A 492 3.04 3.30 28.04
N HIS A 493 2.16 4.01 28.74
CA HIS A 493 1.68 5.34 28.32
C HIS A 493 2.55 6.48 28.81
N ARG A 494 3.06 6.38 30.03
CA ARG A 494 3.88 7.43 30.66
C ARG A 494 5.35 7.26 30.32
N GLY A 495 5.81 6.03 30.16
CA GLY A 495 7.22 5.70 29.88
C GLY A 495 7.73 6.12 28.50
N ILE A 496 6.85 6.61 27.61
CA ILE A 496 7.27 7.15 26.30
C ILE A 496 7.76 8.61 26.38
N SER A 497 7.58 9.29 27.51
CA SER A 497 7.96 10.70 27.68
C SER A 497 9.04 10.87 28.74
N LEU A 498 10.18 11.48 28.35
CA LEU A 498 11.26 11.81 29.29
C LEU A 498 10.81 12.75 30.42
N ALA A 499 9.77 13.55 30.18
CA ALA A 499 9.22 14.46 31.20
C ALA A 499 8.62 13.71 32.41
N ASN A 500 8.32 12.42 32.26
CA ASN A 500 7.78 11.57 33.33
C ASN A 500 8.87 10.81 34.10
N TYR A 501 10.14 11.09 33.86
CA TYR A 501 11.25 10.47 34.58
C TYR A 501 11.93 11.48 35.52
N ARG A 502 12.39 11.00 36.67
CA ARG A 502 13.20 11.78 37.62
C ARG A 502 14.42 10.99 38.06
N LEU A 503 15.51 11.72 38.26
CA LEU A 503 16.75 11.22 38.85
C LEU A 503 17.01 11.93 40.17
N GLY A 504 17.49 11.19 41.16
CA GLY A 504 17.92 11.77 42.43
C GLY A 504 18.52 10.74 43.37
N HIS A 505 18.93 11.21 44.54
CA HIS A 505 19.43 10.36 45.61
C HIS A 505 18.32 10.02 46.60
N VAL A 506 18.31 8.77 47.06
CA VAL A 506 17.49 8.36 48.22
C VAL A 506 18.31 8.61 49.48
N LYS A 507 17.66 9.18 50.52
CA LYS A 507 18.30 9.49 51.81
C LYS A 507 19.08 8.29 52.34
N GLY A 508 20.40 8.45 52.48
CA GLY A 508 21.31 7.41 52.99
C GLY A 508 22.02 6.55 51.94
N SER A 509 21.86 6.85 50.63
CA SER A 509 22.59 6.18 49.54
C SER A 509 23.33 7.20 48.67
N SER A 510 24.57 6.89 48.29
CA SER A 510 25.36 7.68 47.34
C SER A 510 25.02 7.40 45.87
N ASP A 511 24.22 6.37 45.60
CA ASP A 511 23.93 5.93 44.24
C ASP A 511 22.79 6.77 43.65
N TRP A 512 22.86 7.00 42.33
CA TRP A 512 21.81 7.66 41.57
C TRP A 512 20.63 6.72 41.38
N GLN A 513 19.40 7.20 41.58
CA GLN A 513 18.20 6.40 41.36
C GLN A 513 17.31 7.02 40.31
N ALA A 514 16.68 6.16 39.50
CA ALA A 514 15.73 6.58 38.48
C ALA A 514 14.30 6.15 38.83
N PHE A 515 13.36 7.05 38.58
CA PHE A 515 11.94 6.87 38.86
C PHE A 515 11.09 7.21 37.63
N LEU A 516 9.98 6.51 37.47
CA LEU A 516 8.91 6.81 36.52
C LEU A 516 7.67 7.30 37.29
N LEU A 517 7.15 8.45 36.89
CA LEU A 517 6.05 9.13 37.56
C LEU A 517 4.70 8.70 36.95
N PRO A 518 3.82 8.03 37.72
CA PRO A 518 2.44 7.80 37.31
C PRO A 518 1.64 9.12 37.30
N ASP A 519 0.35 9.05 37.01
CA ASP A 519 -0.55 10.22 37.08
C ASP A 519 -1.00 10.52 38.51
N GLY A 520 -1.18 11.82 38.81
CA GLY A 520 -1.68 12.30 40.11
C GLY A 520 -0.79 11.95 41.30
N ASP A 521 -1.42 11.62 42.42
CA ASP A 521 -0.75 11.29 43.69
C ASP A 521 -0.32 9.80 43.79
N ALA A 522 -0.37 9.07 42.67
CA ALA A 522 0.05 7.67 42.67
C ALA A 522 1.56 7.55 42.97
N PRO A 523 1.98 6.51 43.71
CA PRO A 523 3.36 6.36 44.12
C PRO A 523 4.29 6.09 42.93
N TRP A 524 5.47 6.70 42.95
CA TRP A 524 6.41 6.61 41.83
C TRP A 524 7.02 5.22 41.68
N TRP A 525 7.22 4.78 40.44
CA TRP A 525 7.85 3.51 40.13
C TRP A 525 9.37 3.64 40.17
N ARG A 526 10.03 2.94 41.10
CA ARG A 526 11.49 2.84 41.13
C ARG A 526 11.98 1.92 40.00
N LEU A 527 12.88 2.43 39.16
CA LEU A 527 13.42 1.72 37.99
C LEU A 527 14.73 1.00 38.29
N GLY A 528 15.60 1.60 39.12
CA GLY A 528 16.90 1.05 39.46
C GLY A 528 17.85 2.05 40.11
N ALA A 529 19.02 1.56 40.54
CA ALA A 529 20.13 2.34 41.07
C ALA A 529 21.36 2.27 40.14
N PHE A 530 22.11 3.36 40.06
CA PHE A 530 23.19 3.60 39.11
C PHE A 530 24.40 4.25 39.79
N ALA A 531 25.60 3.92 39.32
CA ALA A 531 26.84 4.43 39.90
C ALA A 531 27.02 5.94 39.70
N ASP A 532 26.57 6.48 38.56
CA ASP A 532 26.67 7.90 38.24
C ASP A 532 25.45 8.40 37.46
N ARG A 533 25.34 9.74 37.36
CA ARG A 533 24.26 10.42 36.67
C ARG A 533 24.18 10.07 35.18
N ARG A 534 25.33 9.88 34.51
CA ARG A 534 25.39 9.62 33.07
C ARG A 534 24.81 8.22 32.78
N ALA A 535 25.22 7.22 33.54
CA ALA A 535 24.70 5.86 33.45
C ALA A 535 23.18 5.81 33.69
N ALA A 536 22.67 6.62 34.63
CA ALA A 536 21.23 6.72 34.87
C ALA A 536 20.47 7.35 33.68
N ILE A 537 21.00 8.43 33.09
CA ILE A 537 20.43 9.09 31.91
C ILE A 537 20.41 8.13 30.71
N GLU A 538 21.53 7.44 30.43
CA GLU A 538 21.65 6.48 29.33
C GLU A 538 20.66 5.32 29.48
N ALA A 539 20.55 4.77 30.70
CA ALA A 539 19.62 3.69 31.00
C ALA A 539 18.15 4.10 30.83
N VAL A 540 17.77 5.31 31.28
CA VAL A 540 16.41 5.84 31.10
C VAL A 540 16.09 6.09 29.63
N ASN A 541 17.02 6.68 28.86
CA ASN A 541 16.82 6.89 27.42
C ASN A 541 16.63 5.55 26.68
N ARG A 542 17.43 4.53 27.02
CA ARG A 542 17.28 3.17 26.47
C ARG A 542 15.96 2.50 26.90
N LEU A 543 15.55 2.67 28.16
CA LEU A 543 14.27 2.15 28.66
C LEU A 543 13.08 2.81 27.95
N ARG A 544 13.11 4.14 27.78
CA ARG A 544 12.11 4.86 26.98
C ARG A 544 12.05 4.28 25.57
N ARG A 545 13.20 4.13 24.91
CA ARG A 545 13.30 3.56 23.55
C ARG A 545 12.67 2.17 23.48
N LEU A 546 12.96 1.32 24.47
CA LEU A 546 12.34 0.01 24.61
C LEU A 546 10.81 0.11 24.69
N ILE A 547 10.28 0.97 25.57
CA ILE A 547 8.83 1.15 25.74
C ILE A 547 8.18 1.69 24.46
N VAL A 548 8.83 2.62 23.76
CA VAL A 548 8.36 3.12 22.45
C VAL A 548 8.30 1.98 21.45
N LEU A 549 9.34 1.15 21.32
CA LEU A 549 9.37 0.02 20.40
C LEU A 549 8.33 -1.06 20.74
N LEU A 550 8.07 -1.31 22.03
CA LEU A 550 6.99 -2.20 22.47
C LEU A 550 5.63 -1.65 22.05
N ASN A 551 5.39 -0.35 22.24
CA ASN A 551 4.16 0.31 21.81
C ASN A 551 4.00 0.25 20.29
N THR A 552 4.94 0.81 19.52
CA THR A 552 4.84 0.86 18.05
C THR A 552 4.85 -0.53 17.43
N GLY A 553 5.57 -1.47 18.06
CA GLY A 553 5.59 -2.87 17.69
C GLY A 553 4.27 -3.60 17.94
N SER A 554 3.36 -3.07 18.76
CA SER A 554 2.01 -3.63 18.96
C SER A 554 0.91 -2.79 18.29
N GLU A 555 1.27 -1.71 17.59
CA GLU A 555 0.30 -0.94 16.82
C GLU A 555 0.04 -1.56 15.45
N GLY A 556 -1.23 -1.52 15.05
CA GLY A 556 -1.76 -2.16 13.87
C GLY A 556 -3.26 -2.33 13.99
N MET A 557 -3.84 -3.11 13.09
CA MET A 557 -5.25 -3.46 13.11
C MET A 557 -5.47 -4.83 12.46
N HIS A 558 -6.59 -5.47 12.80
CA HIS A 558 -7.11 -6.64 12.10
C HIS A 558 -8.44 -6.30 11.42
N VAL A 559 -8.66 -6.85 10.23
CA VAL A 559 -9.94 -6.75 9.51
C VAL A 559 -10.59 -8.13 9.43
N VAL A 560 -11.83 -8.22 9.89
CA VAL A 560 -12.63 -9.43 9.85
C VAL A 560 -13.84 -9.21 8.95
N GLU A 561 -13.90 -9.96 7.86
CA GLU A 561 -15.01 -9.93 6.91
C GLU A 561 -16.12 -10.85 7.41
N HIS A 562 -17.27 -10.29 7.78
CA HIS A 562 -18.34 -11.10 8.38
C HIS A 562 -18.88 -12.12 7.38
N LEU A 563 -18.96 -11.77 6.09
CA LEU A 563 -19.44 -12.66 5.04
C LEU A 563 -18.74 -14.03 5.03
N LEU A 564 -17.43 -14.07 5.33
CA LEU A 564 -16.65 -15.31 5.32
C LEU A 564 -16.90 -16.22 6.53
N LEU A 565 -17.55 -15.69 7.57
CA LEU A 565 -17.95 -16.45 8.77
C LEU A 565 -19.32 -17.13 8.60
N ARG A 566 -19.97 -16.98 7.45
CA ARG A 566 -21.26 -17.61 7.17
C ARG A 566 -21.11 -19.15 7.14
N PRO A 567 -22.00 -19.90 7.82
CA PRO A 567 -21.99 -21.36 7.76
C PRO A 567 -22.04 -21.90 6.33
N ARG A 568 -21.21 -22.91 6.03
CA ARG A 568 -21.10 -23.53 4.70
C ARG A 568 -21.74 -24.91 4.62
N SER A 569 -21.91 -25.61 5.74
CA SER A 569 -22.64 -26.88 5.75
C SER A 569 -24.14 -26.63 5.53
N GLN A 570 -24.65 -27.00 4.35
CA GLN A 570 -26.10 -27.01 4.12
C GLN A 570 -26.75 -28.02 5.08
N GLY A 571 -27.51 -27.55 6.08
CA GLY A 571 -28.37 -28.42 6.89
C GLY A 571 -28.43 -28.16 8.39
N VAL A 572 -27.72 -27.19 8.97
CA VAL A 572 -27.91 -26.85 10.38
C VAL A 572 -29.20 -26.05 10.55
N LYS A 573 -30.32 -26.76 10.69
CA LYS A 573 -31.48 -26.25 11.40
C LYS A 573 -31.02 -25.89 12.82
N SER A 574 -31.07 -24.59 13.09
CA SER A 574 -31.21 -23.91 14.38
C SER A 574 -30.74 -24.65 15.65
N GLY A 575 -29.69 -24.08 16.23
CA GLY A 575 -29.46 -24.03 17.66
C GLY A 575 -28.79 -22.70 18.04
N ALA A 576 -27.86 -22.22 17.21
CA ALA A 576 -27.23 -20.90 17.30
C ALA A 576 -27.56 -19.96 16.11
N ALA A 577 -28.10 -20.50 15.01
CA ALA A 577 -28.45 -19.75 13.81
C ALA A 577 -29.65 -18.77 13.97
N ASP A 578 -30.37 -18.81 15.09
CA ASP A 578 -31.43 -17.83 15.41
C ASP A 578 -30.91 -16.59 16.16
N ILE A 579 -29.62 -16.54 16.54
CA ILE A 579 -29.05 -15.44 17.35
C ILE A 579 -28.18 -14.48 16.53
N VAL A 580 -27.92 -14.80 15.27
CA VAL A 580 -27.19 -13.93 14.35
C VAL A 580 -28.12 -13.59 13.20
N GLU A 581 -28.90 -12.52 13.37
CA GLU A 581 -29.73 -11.92 12.33
C GLU A 581 -28.95 -11.91 11.00
N HIS A 582 -29.62 -12.15 9.87
CA HIS A 582 -29.06 -11.97 8.52
C HIS A 582 -28.25 -10.66 8.37
N ASP A 583 -28.57 -9.67 9.21
CA ASP A 583 -27.89 -8.41 9.41
C ASP A 583 -26.40 -8.51 9.78
N PHE A 584 -25.93 -9.53 10.51
CA PHE A 584 -24.52 -9.61 10.91
C PHE A 584 -23.58 -9.87 9.73
N PHE A 585 -23.98 -10.76 8.81
CA PHE A 585 -23.15 -11.20 7.69
C PHE A 585 -23.19 -10.24 6.51
N SER A 586 -24.30 -9.51 6.37
CA SER A 586 -24.58 -8.71 5.18
C SER A 586 -23.88 -7.37 5.25
N LEU A 587 -22.95 -7.12 4.32
CA LEU A 587 -22.32 -5.82 4.11
C LEU A 587 -21.63 -5.25 5.36
N ARG A 588 -21.09 -6.11 6.23
CA ARG A 588 -20.42 -5.71 7.48
C ARG A 588 -19.02 -6.31 7.58
N LEU A 589 -18.16 -5.55 8.24
CA LEU A 589 -16.84 -6.00 8.67
C LEU A 589 -16.53 -5.43 10.04
N THR A 590 -15.67 -6.11 10.80
CA THR A 590 -15.13 -5.58 12.05
C THR A 590 -13.66 -5.23 11.87
N VAL A 591 -13.28 -4.03 12.31
CA VAL A 591 -11.89 -3.60 12.45
C VAL A 591 -11.52 -3.62 13.93
N LEU A 592 -10.47 -4.37 14.27
CA LEU A 592 -10.01 -4.55 15.64
C LEU A 592 -8.68 -3.82 15.84
N PHE A 593 -8.65 -2.90 16.80
CA PHE A 593 -7.43 -2.24 17.26
C PHE A 593 -7.07 -2.72 18.67
N PRO A 594 -5.79 -2.74 19.04
CA PRO A 594 -5.38 -2.98 20.42
C PRO A 594 -5.70 -1.77 21.29
N ALA A 595 -6.05 -2.00 22.55
CA ALA A 595 -6.46 -0.94 23.47
C ALA A 595 -5.33 -0.48 24.41
N TRP A 596 -4.20 -1.18 24.51
CA TRP A 596 -3.20 -0.96 25.56
C TRP A 596 -2.04 -0.01 25.18
N THR A 597 -1.87 0.34 23.91
CA THR A 597 -0.74 1.21 23.50
C THR A 597 -1.03 2.68 23.86
N ALA A 598 0.04 3.46 24.06
CA ALA A 598 -0.06 4.85 24.49
C ALA A 598 -0.92 5.71 23.56
N ARG A 599 -0.71 5.59 22.25
CA ARG A 599 -1.49 6.32 21.24
C ARG A 599 -2.95 5.87 21.21
N PHE A 600 -3.20 4.58 21.40
CA PHE A 600 -4.54 4.00 21.33
C PHE A 600 -5.36 4.22 22.60
N GLN A 601 -4.79 4.83 23.63
CA GLN A 601 -5.54 5.22 24.83
C GLN A 601 -6.05 6.66 24.77
N ASP A 602 -5.53 7.48 23.85
CA ASP A 602 -6.09 8.81 23.59
C ASP A 602 -7.45 8.69 22.88
N PRO A 603 -8.57 9.13 23.50
CA PRO A 603 -9.91 9.04 22.88
C PRO A 603 -10.01 9.80 21.55
N ARG A 604 -9.25 10.89 21.39
CA ARG A 604 -9.24 11.69 20.16
C ARG A 604 -8.55 10.94 19.04
N PHE A 605 -7.48 10.19 19.34
CA PHE A 605 -6.86 9.31 18.36
C PHE A 605 -7.82 8.17 17.97
N ARG A 606 -8.55 7.59 18.94
CA ARG A 606 -9.58 6.58 18.62
C ARG A 606 -10.65 7.10 17.66
N GLN A 607 -11.07 8.36 17.83
CA GLN A 607 -11.99 9.03 16.91
C GLN A 607 -11.38 9.19 15.51
N LEU A 608 -10.14 9.67 15.42
CA LEU A 608 -9.40 9.78 14.16
C LEU A 608 -9.31 8.42 13.43
N ALA A 609 -8.95 7.36 14.15
CA ALA A 609 -8.85 6.01 13.59
C ALA A 609 -10.18 5.52 13.03
N ARG A 610 -11.29 5.73 13.77
CA ARG A 610 -12.65 5.40 13.31
C ARG A 610 -13.03 6.16 12.05
N GLU A 611 -12.78 7.47 12.01
CA GLU A 611 -13.07 8.30 10.84
C GLU A 611 -12.23 7.87 9.63
N THR A 612 -10.94 7.56 9.85
CA THR A 612 -10.03 7.09 8.80
C THR A 612 -10.50 5.75 8.23
N VAL A 613 -10.91 4.80 9.07
CA VAL A 613 -11.51 3.53 8.62
C VAL A 613 -12.76 3.81 7.78
N ARG A 614 -13.67 4.66 8.27
CA ARG A 614 -14.93 4.98 7.60
C ARG A 614 -14.73 5.62 6.23
N LEU A 615 -13.81 6.59 6.11
CA LEU A 615 -13.54 7.29 4.85
C LEU A 615 -12.88 6.41 3.80
N ASN A 616 -12.18 5.36 4.20
CA ASN A 616 -11.46 4.46 3.30
C ASN A 616 -12.20 3.13 3.05
N CYS A 617 -13.24 2.82 3.83
CA CYS A 617 -14.08 1.64 3.64
C CYS A 617 -14.96 1.80 2.38
N PRO A 618 -15.14 0.73 1.57
CA PRO A 618 -16.11 0.74 0.47
C PRO A 618 -17.49 1.21 0.94
N ALA A 619 -18.13 2.09 0.17
CA ALA A 619 -19.35 2.79 0.58
C ALA A 619 -20.55 1.87 0.88
N HIS A 620 -20.56 0.67 0.30
CA HIS A 620 -21.60 -0.33 0.54
C HIS A 620 -21.36 -1.18 1.80
N LEU A 621 -20.21 -1.05 2.47
CA LEU A 621 -19.86 -1.79 3.68
C LEU A 621 -19.98 -0.92 4.93
N VAL A 622 -20.42 -1.53 6.02
CA VAL A 622 -20.51 -0.92 7.35
C VAL A 622 -19.38 -1.46 8.22
N PRO A 623 -18.33 -0.64 8.50
CA PRO A 623 -17.26 -1.04 9.39
C PRO A 623 -17.63 -0.84 10.86
N GLU A 624 -17.52 -1.89 11.67
CA GLU A 624 -17.61 -1.85 13.13
C GLU A 624 -16.20 -1.75 13.72
N VAL A 625 -15.89 -0.72 14.52
CA VAL A 625 -14.53 -0.50 15.06
C VAL A 625 -14.49 -0.80 16.55
N ASN A 626 -13.76 -1.85 16.90
CA ASN A 626 -13.63 -2.35 18.26
C ASN A 626 -12.19 -2.22 18.78
N TRP A 627 -12.06 -1.92 20.07
CA TRP A 627 -10.77 -1.79 20.76
C TRP A 627 -10.66 -2.93 21.78
N LEU A 628 -9.69 -3.83 21.60
CA LEU A 628 -9.53 -5.02 22.44
C LEU A 628 -8.39 -4.83 23.44
N GLN A 629 -8.64 -5.26 24.68
CA GLN A 629 -7.57 -5.40 25.67
C GLN A 629 -6.61 -6.53 25.30
N PHE A 630 -5.44 -6.56 25.91
CA PHE A 630 -4.37 -7.49 25.54
C PHE A 630 -4.83 -8.96 25.52
N ASP A 631 -5.50 -9.39 26.58
CA ASP A 631 -5.99 -10.76 26.70
C ASP A 631 -7.06 -11.10 25.65
N ASP A 632 -7.96 -10.16 25.39
CA ASP A 632 -9.00 -10.31 24.37
C ASP A 632 -8.39 -10.37 22.96
N MET A 633 -7.38 -9.56 22.67
CA MET A 633 -6.66 -9.61 21.40
C MET A 633 -5.92 -10.94 21.25
N GLN A 634 -5.31 -11.46 22.32
CA GLN A 634 -4.63 -12.76 22.27
C GLN A 634 -5.61 -13.90 21.96
N VAL A 635 -6.78 -13.89 22.60
CA VAL A 635 -7.86 -14.85 22.31
C VAL A 635 -8.34 -14.70 20.87
N PHE A 636 -8.56 -13.47 20.40
CA PHE A 636 -8.96 -13.20 19.03
C PHE A 636 -7.94 -13.75 18.02
N GLU A 637 -6.65 -13.45 18.18
CA GLU A 637 -5.60 -13.88 17.27
C GLU A 637 -5.48 -15.41 17.22
N GLN A 638 -5.70 -16.09 18.34
CA GLN A 638 -5.76 -17.55 18.40
C GLN A 638 -6.97 -18.10 17.62
N LEU A 639 -8.16 -17.55 17.85
CA LEU A 639 -9.38 -17.96 17.14
C LEU A 639 -9.28 -17.68 15.64
N GLN A 640 -8.68 -16.54 15.27
CA GLN A 640 -8.46 -16.18 13.88
C GLN A 640 -7.47 -17.14 13.22
N ALA A 641 -6.34 -17.46 13.87
CA ALA A 641 -5.37 -18.41 13.33
C ALA A 641 -5.98 -19.79 13.10
N GLU A 642 -6.79 -20.29 14.05
CA GLU A 642 -7.54 -21.54 13.91
C GLU A 642 -8.54 -21.49 12.74
N TRP A 643 -9.30 -20.40 12.63
CA TRP A 643 -10.24 -20.21 11.53
C TRP A 643 -9.53 -20.13 10.17
N VAL A 644 -8.41 -19.41 10.04
CA VAL A 644 -7.70 -19.33 8.76
C VAL A 644 -7.12 -20.70 8.37
N GLN A 645 -6.61 -21.46 9.34
CA GLN A 645 -6.10 -22.81 9.07
C GLN A 645 -7.21 -23.73 8.57
N THR A 646 -8.37 -23.74 9.22
CA THR A 646 -9.54 -24.52 8.77
C THR A 646 -10.13 -23.99 7.46
N TYR A 647 -10.06 -22.69 7.19
CA TYR A 647 -10.50 -22.07 5.94
C TYR A 647 -9.71 -22.56 4.72
N ARG A 648 -8.40 -22.80 4.89
CA ARG A 648 -7.54 -23.36 3.83
C ARG A 648 -7.92 -24.80 3.48
N ASP A 649 -8.37 -25.56 4.48
CA ASP A 649 -8.78 -26.96 4.36
C ASP A 649 -10.31 -27.12 4.24
N ALA A 650 -11.04 -26.03 3.99
CA ALA A 650 -12.51 -25.97 4.04
C ALA A 650 -13.22 -27.00 3.14
N ALA A 651 -12.60 -27.41 2.04
CA ALA A 651 -13.16 -28.42 1.14
C ALA A 651 -13.19 -29.83 1.75
N ALA A 652 -12.30 -30.11 2.71
CA ALA A 652 -12.21 -31.40 3.38
C ALA A 652 -13.06 -31.46 4.66
N HIS A 653 -13.15 -30.35 5.41
CA HIS A 653 -13.78 -30.32 6.75
C HIS A 653 -14.73 -29.12 6.95
N PRO A 654 -15.87 -29.05 6.24
CA PRO A 654 -16.78 -27.89 6.32
C PRO A 654 -17.39 -27.68 7.72
N ALA A 655 -17.63 -28.74 8.48
CA ALA A 655 -18.18 -28.64 9.84
C ALA A 655 -17.17 -28.06 10.85
N GLU A 656 -15.87 -28.33 10.67
CA GLU A 656 -14.82 -27.77 11.53
C GLU A 656 -14.65 -26.27 11.26
N LEU A 657 -14.74 -25.86 9.98
CA LEU A 657 -14.76 -24.45 9.61
C LEU A 657 -15.96 -23.73 10.23
N ASP A 658 -17.16 -24.31 10.15
CA ASP A 658 -18.37 -23.71 10.72
C ASP A 658 -18.24 -23.55 12.25
N ALA A 659 -17.67 -24.54 12.94
CA ALA A 659 -17.41 -24.45 14.38
C ALA A 659 -16.37 -23.38 14.74
N ALA A 660 -15.31 -23.23 13.94
CA ALA A 660 -14.31 -22.17 14.12
C ALA A 660 -14.91 -20.78 13.84
N ALA A 661 -15.73 -20.66 12.80
CA ALA A 661 -16.46 -19.44 12.49
C ALA A 661 -17.43 -19.06 13.60
N GLU A 662 -18.19 -20.01 14.16
CA GLU A 662 -19.13 -19.77 15.27
C GLU A 662 -18.43 -19.21 16.52
N ARG A 663 -17.21 -19.70 16.85
CA ARG A 663 -16.41 -19.15 17.94
C ARG A 663 -16.01 -17.70 17.69
N LEU A 664 -15.58 -17.37 16.47
CA LEU A 664 -15.27 -15.99 16.09
C LEU A 664 -16.52 -15.09 16.14
N VAL A 665 -17.64 -15.54 15.59
CA VAL A 665 -18.91 -14.79 15.62
C VAL A 665 -19.36 -14.55 17.06
N SER A 666 -19.28 -15.55 17.92
CA SER A 666 -19.60 -15.42 19.35
C SER A 666 -18.67 -14.42 20.04
N PHE A 667 -17.37 -14.48 19.76
CA PHE A 667 -16.38 -13.55 20.31
C PHE A 667 -16.67 -12.09 19.90
N LEU A 668 -16.98 -11.86 18.63
CA LEU A 668 -17.27 -10.53 18.07
C LEU A 668 -18.62 -9.99 18.59
N THR A 669 -19.65 -10.84 18.63
CA THR A 669 -21.00 -10.45 19.08
C THR A 669 -21.00 -10.06 20.56
N ALA A 670 -20.26 -10.79 21.41
CA ALA A 670 -20.13 -10.48 22.83
C ALA A 670 -19.44 -9.12 23.10
N ARG A 671 -18.69 -8.60 22.13
CA ARG A 671 -17.90 -7.35 22.22
C ARG A 671 -18.40 -6.27 21.28
N ARG A 672 -19.60 -6.42 20.75
CA ARG A 672 -20.24 -5.41 19.93
C ARG A 672 -20.53 -4.20 20.80
N GLY A 673 -19.81 -3.09 20.56
CA GLY A 673 -20.03 -1.86 21.32
C GLY A 673 -21.43 -1.29 21.08
N GLU A 674 -21.97 -0.55 22.06
CA GLU A 674 -23.30 0.11 21.99
C GLU A 674 -23.43 1.14 20.85
N ALA A 675 -22.35 1.49 20.15
CA ALA A 675 -22.37 2.46 19.05
C ALA A 675 -22.52 1.79 17.67
N CYS A 676 -23.54 0.93 17.52
CA CYS A 676 -24.08 0.65 16.19
C CYS A 676 -24.91 1.88 15.81
N TRP A 677 -24.30 2.88 15.18
CA TRP A 677 -25.07 4.01 14.67
C TRP A 677 -26.01 3.46 13.59
N ALA A 678 -27.29 3.42 13.91
CA ALA A 678 -28.33 3.32 12.91
C ALA A 678 -28.11 4.45 11.89
N LEU A 679 -28.11 4.12 10.61
CA LEU A 679 -28.25 5.05 9.50
C LEU A 679 -29.51 5.91 9.74
N THR A 680 -29.37 7.02 10.46
CA THR A 680 -30.39 8.08 10.53
C THR A 680 -29.75 9.35 10.00
N PRO A 681 -30.20 9.87 8.86
CA PRO A 681 -29.79 11.19 8.42
C PRO A 681 -30.59 12.20 9.25
N ALA A 682 -30.03 12.66 10.36
CA ALA A 682 -30.44 13.94 10.91
C ALA A 682 -29.75 15.03 10.08
N PHE A 683 -30.31 15.33 8.91
CA PHE A 683 -30.16 16.66 8.34
C PHE A 683 -30.86 17.61 9.31
N ASP A 684 -30.07 18.21 10.19
CA ASP A 684 -30.50 19.40 10.92
C ASP A 684 -30.43 20.56 9.92
N ASP A 685 -31.57 20.89 9.32
CA ASP A 685 -31.76 22.13 8.57
C ASP A 685 -31.60 23.30 9.56
N GLY A 686 -30.36 23.75 9.75
CA GLY A 686 -30.05 24.76 10.76
C GLY A 686 -28.67 25.38 10.62
N GLN A 687 -28.60 26.45 9.81
CA GLN A 687 -27.53 27.46 9.77
C GLN A 687 -26.22 27.08 9.06
N ALA A 688 -26.16 27.45 7.77
CA ALA A 688 -24.92 27.78 7.09
C ALA A 688 -24.29 29.06 7.70
N PRO A 689 -22.99 29.07 8.07
CA PRO A 689 -22.23 30.31 8.11
C PRO A 689 -21.72 30.60 6.68
N GLY A 690 -22.12 31.76 6.16
CA GLY A 690 -21.79 32.18 4.81
C GLY A 690 -20.35 32.63 4.61
N ALA A 691 -19.93 32.48 3.34
CA ALA A 691 -18.80 33.07 2.62
C ALA A 691 -17.38 32.70 3.07
#